data_AF-A0A4S8M4T4-F1
#
_entry.id   AF-A0A4S8M4T4-F1
#
_cell.length_a   1.000
_cell.length_b   1.000
_cell.length_c   1.000
_cell.angle_alpha   90.00
_cell.angle_beta   90.00
_cell.angle_gamma   90.00
#
_symmetry.space_group_name_H-M   'P 1'
#
loop_
_entity.id
_entity.type
_entity.pdbx_description
1 polymer ?
#
loop_
_entity_poly.entity_id
_entity_poly.type
_entity_poly.pdbx_seq_one_letter_code
_entity_poly.pdbx_strand_id
1 'polypeptide(L)'
;MDGDASEWLNPANNFAYSRGSPGGQDRRTLTTPLLVNSTGEPVECKVTTHTCTLMEQLQDRLQQELEEQTQLPSPSKDVFNRTAAYISAIRQTGCLSVAYEETHYNSVEAAAQERLLEHRTEMQRGYSKPNACKGRLLFSCLFDGRPVVKCEHYSGLENKDHFFDSSVGNGGYDLDYLEAVLCEDQEEIDRIELQAAALGYGPRTKCRTITNFSSQRTYCPWDHRDNEDFRLEQPKMEVVPCNVTFRQYFPLMEDRKECPFVLIVSRGIHTHPIPLPAKTPGFIKSELQVLLRKLDVDLADLTPRRFLAHPTVKSYLSDRFPQLKFPTISDLHISLANRSHLKIYIDQIKKECFPEGTGWKGLLHLKQQQDRLLTNDEYYIRRMLIIPLDQTEEGDVENEDERSKDDLRVVICMTPEASRRLGHTQYLQSDIAFKRIIGFYEFEISTWDRDLNAAITLCRVYVNRKSATAHCLILHHIDEVLKEDIGRGLQWRHIHGASINDYGKGEFILQWVVDQDRGQALGIGLHLKEIALEHPDKYDLHEPHRLLVELQPYDHLRRFLTLCTVHYGRNIRSCPVTDGIRNLMRSLLCVEHGNWNSTLQEIKEAGGKAGRDWVADKESLPFVFPGICWQFSFIPYNIWMARSMSTSTSEAAHNDVNREGVRCTLVGATKKAMHYDFFKIGSLKVGLNLYWDVGYFDFFYITKTDIRKRQNCGFL
;
A
#
# COMPACT_ATOMS: atom_id res chain seq x y z
N MET A 1 3.50 30.40 -34.52
CA MET A 1 2.81 29.46 -33.61
C MET A 1 1.33 29.72 -33.81
N ASP A 2 0.72 29.02 -34.77
CA ASP A 2 -0.73 29.08 -34.97
C ASP A 2 -1.37 28.14 -33.95
N GLY A 3 -1.61 28.67 -32.74
CA GLY A 3 -2.37 28.00 -31.71
C GLY A 3 -3.86 28.08 -32.05
N ASP A 4 -4.53 26.93 -32.07
CA ASP A 4 -5.97 26.81 -32.15
C ASP A 4 -6.62 27.73 -31.09
N ALA A 5 -7.59 28.57 -31.51
CA ALA A 5 -8.28 29.51 -30.63
C ALA A 5 -9.03 28.81 -29.47
N SER A 6 -9.20 27.49 -29.55
CA SER A 6 -9.74 26.64 -28.48
C SER A 6 -8.72 26.29 -27.36
N GLU A 7 -7.41 26.47 -27.57
CA GLU A 7 -6.34 26.21 -26.58
C GLU A 7 -5.69 27.49 -26.03
N TRP A 8 -6.47 28.57 -25.83
CA TRP A 8 -5.91 29.78 -25.23
C TRP A 8 -5.52 29.57 -23.76
N LEU A 9 -4.22 29.45 -23.53
CA LEU A 9 -3.62 29.20 -22.24
C LEU A 9 -3.53 30.53 -21.46
N ASN A 10 -4.57 30.82 -20.67
CA ASN A 10 -4.64 32.09 -19.93
C ASN A 10 -3.41 32.26 -19.03
N PRO A 11 -2.49 33.21 -19.33
CA PRO A 11 -1.29 33.44 -18.52
C PRO A 11 -1.62 33.76 -17.06
N ALA A 12 -2.85 34.22 -16.79
CA ALA A 12 -3.39 34.42 -15.45
C ALA A 12 -3.57 33.23 -14.55
N ASN A 13 -3.56 32.05 -15.13
CA ASN A 13 -3.56 30.83 -14.35
C ASN A 13 -2.14 30.43 -13.89
N ASN A 14 -1.10 31.08 -14.41
CA ASN A 14 0.31 30.76 -14.13
C ASN A 14 1.04 31.81 -13.26
N PHE A 15 0.47 33.01 -13.06
CA PHE A 15 1.09 34.07 -12.24
C PHE A 15 0.60 34.14 -10.78
N ALA A 16 -0.26 33.21 -10.35
CA ALA A 16 -1.05 33.40 -9.14
C ALA A 16 -0.30 32.98 -7.86
N TYR A 17 0.29 33.95 -7.18
CA TYR A 17 0.29 33.93 -5.73
C TYR A 17 -1.04 34.52 -5.25
N SER A 18 -1.65 33.86 -4.25
CA SER A 18 -2.85 34.25 -3.48
C SER A 18 -3.68 35.41 -4.04
N ARG A 19 -4.69 35.07 -4.85
CA ARG A 19 -5.82 35.97 -5.10
C ARG A 19 -6.59 36.09 -3.78
N GLY A 20 -6.38 37.18 -3.06
CA GLY A 20 -7.15 37.51 -1.87
C GLY A 20 -8.57 37.96 -2.24
N SER A 21 -9.49 37.79 -1.31
CA SER A 21 -10.75 38.54 -1.34
C SER A 21 -10.48 40.00 -0.93
N PRO A 22 -11.29 40.98 -1.40
CA PRO A 22 -12.40 40.83 -2.35
C PRO A 22 -11.92 40.72 -3.80
N GLY A 23 -12.50 39.77 -4.54
CA GLY A 23 -12.34 39.64 -5.99
C GLY A 23 -13.65 39.98 -6.70
N GLY A 24 -13.57 40.69 -7.81
CA GLY A 24 -14.74 41.09 -8.59
C GLY A 24 -14.46 41.02 -10.09
N GLN A 25 -15.47 40.64 -10.87
CA GLN A 25 -15.45 40.75 -12.31
C GLN A 25 -16.35 41.92 -12.70
N ASP A 26 -15.84 42.84 -13.52
CA ASP A 26 -16.69 43.90 -14.04
C ASP A 26 -17.78 43.30 -14.94
N ARG A 27 -19.02 43.77 -14.78
CA ARG A 27 -20.17 43.34 -15.58
C ARG A 27 -20.12 43.88 -17.01
N ARG A 28 -19.27 44.87 -17.27
CA ARG A 28 -19.09 45.52 -18.58
C ARG A 28 -17.70 45.20 -19.12
N THR A 29 -17.59 45.10 -20.44
CA THR A 29 -16.32 45.06 -21.14
C THR A 29 -15.68 46.45 -21.10
N LEU A 30 -14.35 46.50 -21.02
CA LEU A 30 -13.55 47.71 -21.01
C LEU A 30 -12.48 47.60 -22.06
N THR A 31 -12.16 48.70 -22.74
CA THR A 31 -11.03 48.77 -23.66
C THR A 31 -9.82 49.37 -22.95
N THR A 32 -8.61 49.03 -23.43
CA THR A 32 -7.35 49.58 -22.93
C THR A 32 -6.44 49.89 -24.11
N PRO A 33 -5.75 51.04 -24.12
CA PRO A 33 -4.88 51.43 -25.23
C PRO A 33 -3.65 50.51 -25.40
N LEU A 34 -3.38 49.64 -24.42
CA LEU A 34 -2.25 48.71 -24.46
C LEU A 34 -2.59 47.36 -25.10
N LEU A 35 -3.88 47.02 -25.25
CA LEU A 35 -4.33 45.82 -25.93
C LEU A 35 -5.05 46.26 -27.19
N VAL A 36 -4.39 46.10 -28.32
CA VAL A 36 -4.88 46.55 -29.63
C VAL A 36 -4.94 45.39 -30.62
N ASN A 37 -5.81 45.51 -31.61
CA ASN A 37 -5.96 44.56 -32.71
C ASN A 37 -4.87 44.80 -33.79
N SER A 38 -4.96 44.07 -34.91
CA SER A 38 -4.00 44.17 -36.01
C SER A 38 -3.95 45.55 -36.69
N THR A 39 -5.00 46.37 -36.52
CA THR A 39 -5.10 47.73 -37.06
C THR A 39 -4.70 48.82 -36.05
N GLY A 40 -4.35 48.44 -34.83
CA GLY A 40 -3.95 49.37 -33.76
C GLY A 40 -5.12 49.94 -32.94
N GLU A 41 -6.33 49.44 -33.13
CA GLU A 41 -7.51 49.85 -32.37
C GLU A 41 -7.65 49.04 -31.06
N PRO A 42 -8.08 49.66 -29.94
CA PRO A 42 -8.24 48.97 -28.65
C PRO A 42 -9.27 47.82 -28.71
N VAL A 43 -8.90 46.64 -28.20
CA VAL A 43 -9.80 45.48 -28.14
C VAL A 43 -10.67 45.47 -26.88
N GLU A 44 -11.88 44.89 -26.99
CA GLU A 44 -12.74 44.74 -25.83
C GLU A 44 -12.19 43.68 -24.87
N CYS A 45 -12.10 44.06 -23.60
CA CYS A 45 -11.56 43.19 -22.56
C CYS A 45 -12.56 42.93 -21.44
N LYS A 46 -12.60 41.67 -21.00
CA LYS A 46 -13.18 41.29 -19.71
C LYS A 46 -12.18 41.62 -18.61
N VAL A 47 -12.61 42.41 -17.62
CA VAL A 47 -11.74 42.88 -16.54
C VAL A 47 -12.05 42.16 -15.22
N THR A 48 -11.00 41.72 -14.54
CA THR A 48 -11.08 41.17 -13.18
C THR A 48 -10.18 41.95 -12.24
N THR A 49 -10.65 42.16 -11.01
CA THR A 49 -9.91 42.86 -9.96
C THR A 49 -9.64 41.92 -8.79
N HIS A 50 -8.41 41.92 -8.29
CA HIS A 50 -7.95 41.10 -7.17
C HIS A 50 -7.04 41.90 -6.23
N THR A 51 -6.93 41.50 -4.96
CA THR A 51 -5.89 42.01 -4.04
C THR A 51 -4.64 41.14 -4.12
N CYS A 52 -3.50 41.74 -3.76
CA CYS A 52 -2.22 41.19 -4.15
C CYS A 52 -1.69 40.01 -3.36
N THR A 53 -1.01 39.10 -4.08
CA THR A 53 0.36 38.64 -3.76
C THR A 53 1.10 38.37 -5.09
N LEU A 54 2.36 38.83 -5.24
CA LEU A 54 3.17 38.69 -6.47
C LEU A 54 4.43 37.83 -6.24
N MET A 55 5.21 37.49 -7.28
CA MET A 55 6.19 36.40 -7.34
C MET A 55 7.66 36.83 -7.60
N GLU A 56 7.92 38.08 -8.00
CA GLU A 56 9.23 38.48 -8.55
C GLU A 56 10.33 38.70 -7.49
N GLN A 57 9.98 38.83 -6.20
CA GLN A 57 10.95 38.84 -5.09
C GLN A 57 11.04 37.49 -4.37
N LEU A 58 10.36 36.45 -4.87
CA LEU A 58 10.47 35.10 -4.32
C LEU A 58 11.75 34.42 -4.79
N GLN A 59 12.25 34.76 -5.98
CA GLN A 59 13.62 34.41 -6.38
C GLN A 59 14.63 35.11 -5.48
N ASP A 60 14.48 36.41 -5.21
CA ASP A 60 15.36 37.13 -4.27
C ASP A 60 15.27 36.57 -2.85
N ARG A 61 14.07 36.21 -2.36
CA ARG A 61 13.89 35.58 -1.06
C ARG A 61 14.44 34.16 -1.02
N LEU A 62 14.18 33.33 -2.03
CA LEU A 62 14.76 31.99 -2.12
C LEU A 62 16.27 32.06 -2.27
N GLN A 63 16.79 33.09 -2.93
CA GLN A 63 18.22 33.37 -3.05
C GLN A 63 18.79 33.88 -1.72
N GLN A 64 18.07 34.70 -0.96
CA GLN A 64 18.42 35.05 0.42
C GLN A 64 18.34 33.85 1.38
N GLU A 65 17.32 32.99 1.28
CA GLU A 65 17.21 31.75 2.06
C GLU A 65 18.31 30.76 1.63
N LEU A 66 18.67 30.73 0.35
CA LEU A 66 19.80 29.96 -0.18
C LEU A 66 21.14 30.56 0.27
N GLU A 67 21.26 31.88 0.38
CA GLU A 67 22.40 32.62 0.95
C GLU A 67 22.53 32.38 2.47
N GLU A 68 21.42 32.35 3.19
CA GLU A 68 21.34 31.96 4.61
C GLU A 68 21.62 30.46 4.81
N GLN A 69 21.30 29.61 3.83
CA GLN A 69 21.68 28.18 3.82
C GLN A 69 23.12 27.95 3.35
N THR A 70 23.70 28.84 2.53
CA THR A 70 25.12 28.78 2.10
C THR A 70 26.06 29.42 3.11
N GLN A 71 25.56 30.23 4.05
CA GLN A 71 26.22 30.39 5.34
C GLN A 71 26.17 29.03 6.04
N LEU A 72 27.30 28.31 6.02
CA LEU A 72 27.46 27.04 6.72
C LEU A 72 26.88 27.17 8.14
N PRO A 73 25.81 26.44 8.50
CA PRO A 73 25.29 26.49 9.85
C PRO A 73 26.42 26.13 10.81
N SER A 74 26.64 26.94 11.83
CA SER A 74 27.59 26.57 12.87
C SER A 74 27.04 25.30 13.56
N PRO A 75 27.89 24.31 13.89
CA PRO A 75 27.43 23.13 14.64
C PRO A 75 26.62 23.50 15.89
N SER A 76 26.97 24.61 16.55
CA SER A 76 26.24 25.16 17.69
C SER A 76 24.80 25.60 17.35
N LYS A 77 24.57 26.21 16.18
CA LYS A 77 23.22 26.61 15.72
C LYS A 77 22.36 25.39 15.42
N ASP A 78 22.92 24.35 14.81
CA ASP A 78 22.19 23.11 14.49
C ASP A 78 21.77 22.34 15.75
N VAL A 79 22.70 22.23 16.72
CA VAL A 79 22.42 21.59 18.02
C VAL A 79 21.37 22.39 18.78
N PHE A 80 21.47 23.73 18.81
CA PHE A 80 20.47 24.58 19.44
C PHE A 80 19.09 24.43 18.79
N ASN A 81 18.99 24.53 17.46
CA ASN A 81 17.71 24.42 16.76
C ASN A 81 17.06 23.05 16.93
N ARG A 82 17.86 21.97 16.93
CA ARG A 82 17.35 20.62 17.20
C ARG A 82 16.82 20.49 18.62
N THR A 83 17.51 21.10 19.59
CA THR A 83 17.11 21.11 21.00
C THR A 83 15.84 21.93 21.21
N ALA A 84 15.76 23.14 20.63
CA ALA A 84 14.57 23.98 20.67
C ALA A 84 13.35 23.29 20.02
N ALA A 85 13.54 22.62 18.87
CA ALA A 85 12.48 21.86 18.22
C ALA A 85 12.00 20.66 19.08
N TYR A 86 12.92 19.99 19.75
CA TYR A 86 12.60 18.91 20.69
C TYR A 86 11.82 19.42 21.90
N ILE A 87 12.28 20.51 22.53
CA ILE A 87 11.57 21.21 23.62
C ILE A 87 10.15 21.57 23.20
N SER A 88 9.98 22.20 22.03
CA SER A 88 8.67 22.57 21.50
C SER A 88 7.78 21.32 21.32
N ALA A 89 8.31 20.24 20.73
CA ALA A 89 7.57 19.01 20.50
C ALA A 89 7.09 18.33 21.81
N ILE A 90 7.94 18.23 22.83
CA ILE A 90 7.58 17.60 24.11
C ILE A 90 6.61 18.48 24.92
N ARG A 91 6.72 19.82 24.87
CA ARG A 91 5.77 20.75 25.50
C ARG A 91 4.39 20.71 24.84
N GLN A 92 4.35 20.60 23.51
CA GLN A 92 3.10 20.48 22.75
C GLN A 92 2.40 19.14 22.99
N THR A 93 3.17 18.05 23.03
CA THR A 93 2.62 16.69 23.08
C THR A 93 2.32 16.24 24.51
N GLY A 94 3.19 16.58 25.46
CA GLY A 94 3.14 16.06 26.83
C GLY A 94 3.30 14.54 26.89
N CYS A 95 2.91 13.95 28.02
CA CYS A 95 2.83 12.50 28.16
C CYS A 95 1.54 11.96 27.53
N LEU A 96 1.66 11.07 26.55
CA LEU A 96 0.51 10.48 25.84
C LEU A 96 -0.10 9.24 26.55
N SER A 97 0.46 8.84 27.70
CA SER A 97 -0.09 7.74 28.50
C SER A 97 -1.45 8.12 29.10
N VAL A 98 -2.19 7.11 29.55
CA VAL A 98 -3.42 7.30 30.33
C VAL A 98 -3.08 8.00 31.64
N ALA A 99 -3.97 8.87 32.12
CA ALA A 99 -3.82 9.48 33.44
C ALA A 99 -3.64 8.38 34.52
N TYR A 100 -2.59 8.51 35.34
CA TYR A 100 -2.24 7.56 36.39
C TYR A 100 -2.63 8.12 37.76
N GLU A 101 -1.86 9.09 38.26
CA GLU A 101 -2.13 9.82 39.50
C GLU A 101 -2.36 11.32 39.23
N GLU A 102 -3.05 11.99 40.16
CA GLU A 102 -3.30 13.43 40.05
C GLU A 102 -2.02 14.21 40.34
N THR A 103 -1.50 14.90 39.31
CA THR A 103 -0.39 15.83 39.48
C THR A 103 -0.89 17.07 40.23
N HIS A 104 -0.36 17.30 41.44
CA HIS A 104 -0.63 18.52 42.20
C HIS A 104 0.18 19.69 41.65
N TYR A 105 -0.53 20.69 41.13
CA TYR A 105 0.03 21.97 40.74
C TYR A 105 -0.23 23.02 41.82
N ASN A 106 0.71 23.93 42.04
CA ASN A 106 0.42 25.13 42.80
C ASN A 106 -0.50 26.08 41.98
N SER A 107 -1.06 27.12 42.61
CA SER A 107 -2.02 28.02 41.95
C SER A 107 -1.47 28.74 40.71
N VAL A 108 -0.16 29.01 40.68
CA VAL A 108 0.53 29.66 39.55
C VAL A 108 0.75 28.67 38.41
N GLU A 109 1.21 27.46 38.73
CA GLU A 109 1.41 26.36 37.79
C GLU A 109 0.10 25.89 37.18
N ALA A 110 -0.97 25.78 37.97
CA ALA A 110 -2.30 25.38 37.50
C ALA A 110 -2.82 26.36 36.45
N ALA A 111 -2.68 27.67 36.71
CA ALA A 111 -3.07 28.72 35.76
C ALA A 111 -2.19 28.71 34.50
N ALA A 112 -0.90 28.42 34.61
CA ALA A 112 -0.02 28.27 33.45
C ALA A 112 -0.38 27.04 32.60
N GLN A 113 -0.69 25.92 33.25
CA GLN A 113 -1.06 24.67 32.59
C GLN A 113 -2.43 24.75 31.91
N GLU A 114 -3.40 25.42 32.54
CA GLU A 114 -4.71 25.69 31.94
C GLU A 114 -4.58 26.53 30.66
N ARG A 115 -3.82 27.63 30.71
CA ARG A 115 -3.51 28.44 29.51
C ARG A 115 -2.78 27.64 28.42
N LEU A 116 -1.80 26.81 28.80
CA LEU A 116 -1.11 25.92 27.84
C LEU A 116 -2.07 24.91 27.20
N LEU A 117 -3.02 24.38 27.97
CA LEU A 117 -4.02 23.43 27.48
C LEU A 117 -5.04 24.12 26.57
N GLU A 118 -5.48 25.33 26.90
CA GLU A 118 -6.33 26.17 26.04
C GLU A 118 -5.61 26.50 24.72
N HIS A 119 -4.37 26.98 24.82
CA HIS A 119 -3.51 27.27 23.67
C HIS A 119 -3.28 26.02 22.79
N ARG A 120 -3.06 24.85 23.39
CA ARG A 120 -2.96 23.56 22.70
C ARG A 120 -4.27 23.19 22.01
N THR A 121 -5.41 23.37 22.68
CA THR A 121 -6.73 23.06 22.14
C THR A 121 -7.05 23.96 20.95
N GLU A 122 -6.70 25.25 21.03
CA GLU A 122 -6.80 26.19 19.91
C GLU A 122 -5.88 25.81 18.75
N MET A 123 -4.61 25.46 19.01
CA MET A 123 -3.67 24.96 17.99
C MET A 123 -4.17 23.69 17.30
N GLN A 124 -4.82 22.80 18.07
CA GLN A 124 -5.39 21.55 17.59
C GLN A 124 -6.82 21.71 17.07
N ARG A 125 -7.31 22.94 16.88
CA ARG A 125 -8.64 23.24 16.31
C ARG A 125 -9.79 22.56 17.06
N GLY A 126 -9.71 22.48 18.39
CA GLY A 126 -10.73 21.91 19.25
C GLY A 126 -10.67 20.39 19.43
N TYR A 127 -9.67 19.70 18.87
CA TYR A 127 -9.43 18.30 19.20
C TYR A 127 -8.78 18.21 20.60
N SER A 128 -9.57 17.86 21.61
CA SER A 128 -9.04 17.43 22.91
C SER A 128 -8.96 15.90 22.95
N LYS A 129 -7.86 15.35 23.46
CA LYS A 129 -7.78 13.93 23.82
C LYS A 129 -8.28 13.79 25.27
N PRO A 130 -9.45 13.20 25.52
CA PRO A 130 -9.87 12.91 26.89
C PRO A 130 -8.87 11.92 27.52
N ASN A 131 -8.52 12.15 28.80
CA ASN A 131 -7.74 11.26 29.67
C ASN A 131 -6.22 11.15 29.43
N ALA A 132 -5.57 12.15 28.81
CA ALA A 132 -4.10 12.19 28.73
C ALA A 132 -3.44 12.52 30.08
N CYS A 133 -2.27 11.91 30.34
CA CYS A 133 -1.46 12.17 31.52
C CYS A 133 -1.02 13.64 31.62
N LYS A 134 -1.21 14.24 32.81
CA LYS A 134 -0.80 15.63 33.12
C LYS A 134 0.58 15.71 33.78
N GLY A 135 1.34 14.62 33.82
CA GLY A 135 2.61 14.61 34.53
C GLY A 135 3.62 15.62 34.01
N ARG A 136 4.40 16.25 34.91
CA ARG A 136 5.55 17.10 34.53
C ARG A 136 6.56 16.28 33.73
N LEU A 137 7.20 16.91 32.74
CA LEU A 137 8.35 16.33 32.05
C LEU A 137 9.61 16.85 32.72
N LEU A 138 10.45 15.93 33.19
CA LEU A 138 11.61 16.23 34.00
C LEU A 138 12.88 15.81 33.25
N PHE A 139 13.88 16.67 33.28
CA PHE A 139 15.25 16.29 32.97
C PHE A 139 15.88 15.62 34.20
N SER A 140 16.53 14.46 34.02
CA SER A 140 17.22 13.77 35.12
C SER A 140 18.34 12.89 34.58
N CYS A 141 19.27 12.49 35.43
CA CYS A 141 20.28 11.49 35.08
C CYS A 141 19.93 10.12 35.66
N LEU A 142 20.14 9.06 34.88
CA LEU A 142 20.10 7.68 35.38
C LEU A 142 21.28 7.44 36.34
N PHE A 143 21.23 6.32 37.06
CA PHE A 143 22.29 5.95 38.02
C PHE A 143 23.68 5.84 37.38
N ASP A 144 23.74 5.55 36.07
CA ASP A 144 24.98 5.49 35.29
C ASP A 144 25.40 6.85 34.69
N GLY A 145 24.75 7.94 35.11
CA GLY A 145 25.05 9.31 34.68
C GLY A 145 24.47 9.69 33.31
N ARG A 146 23.71 8.80 32.65
CA ARG A 146 23.10 9.14 31.35
C ARG A 146 21.91 10.09 31.52
N PRO A 147 21.85 11.22 30.77
CA PRO A 147 20.74 12.15 30.84
C PRO A 147 19.50 11.56 30.13
N VAL A 148 18.33 11.79 30.73
CA VAL A 148 17.04 11.33 30.24
C VAL A 148 15.97 12.40 30.48
N VAL A 149 14.99 12.47 29.57
CA VAL A 149 13.75 13.22 29.79
C VAL A 149 12.64 12.21 30.08
N LYS A 150 11.94 12.37 31.20
CA LYS A 150 10.88 11.44 31.60
C LYS A 150 9.68 12.16 32.17
N CYS A 151 8.51 11.55 32.08
CA CYS A 151 7.35 11.96 32.86
C CYS A 151 7.61 11.69 34.35
N GLU A 152 7.12 12.57 35.24
CA GLU A 152 7.22 12.37 36.70
C GLU A 152 6.59 11.06 37.17
N HIS A 153 5.58 10.55 36.46
CA HIS A 153 4.89 9.29 36.73
C HIS A 153 5.57 8.06 36.10
N TYR A 154 6.68 8.24 35.38
CA TYR A 154 7.41 7.11 34.79
C TYR A 154 8.16 6.32 35.89
N SER A 155 7.89 5.02 35.96
CA SER A 155 8.60 4.08 36.82
C SER A 155 9.07 2.88 36.02
N GLY A 156 10.38 2.60 36.06
CA GLY A 156 10.97 1.45 35.37
C GLY A 156 10.49 0.09 35.92
N LEU A 157 9.84 0.06 37.08
CA LEU A 157 9.29 -1.15 37.70
C LEU A 157 7.78 -1.25 37.53
N GLU A 158 7.06 -0.13 37.70
CA GLU A 158 5.60 -0.15 37.87
C GLU A 158 4.85 0.50 36.71
N ASN A 159 5.45 1.46 36.00
CA ASN A 159 4.72 2.29 35.04
C ASN A 159 5.58 2.70 33.83
N LYS A 160 5.76 1.75 32.91
CA LYS A 160 6.62 1.87 31.71
C LYS A 160 5.97 2.56 30.52
N ASP A 161 4.65 2.74 30.57
CA ASP A 161 3.87 3.30 29.45
C ASP A 161 3.94 4.84 29.39
N HIS A 162 4.48 5.47 30.43
CA HIS A 162 4.71 6.91 30.50
C HIS A 162 5.92 7.36 29.69
N PHE A 163 5.92 8.64 29.29
CA PHE A 163 6.96 9.22 28.44
C PHE A 163 8.36 9.04 29.07
N PHE A 164 9.28 8.47 28.29
CA PHE A 164 10.68 8.28 28.65
C PHE A 164 11.53 8.35 27.40
N ASP A 165 12.53 9.23 27.39
CA ASP A 165 13.47 9.40 26.31
C ASP A 165 14.90 9.48 26.86
N SER A 166 15.68 8.45 26.54
CA SER A 166 17.11 8.38 26.85
C SER A 166 18.00 8.72 25.66
N SER A 167 17.41 9.01 24.50
CA SER A 167 18.16 9.35 23.29
C SER A 167 18.79 10.75 23.36
N VAL A 168 18.33 11.59 24.29
CA VAL A 168 18.89 12.92 24.54
C VAL A 168 20.39 12.86 24.90
N GLY A 169 20.84 11.78 25.56
CA GLY A 169 22.24 11.54 25.91
C GLY A 169 23.16 11.10 24.78
N ASN A 170 22.66 10.91 23.56
CA ASN A 170 23.46 10.44 22.42
C ASN A 170 24.31 11.55 21.75
N GLY A 171 24.53 12.69 22.42
CA GLY A 171 25.33 13.81 21.91
C GLY A 171 24.66 14.63 20.80
N GLY A 172 23.35 14.49 20.63
CA GLY A 172 22.59 15.15 19.58
C GLY A 172 21.96 16.49 19.97
N TYR A 173 21.97 16.83 21.26
CA TYR A 173 21.23 17.94 21.86
C TYR A 173 22.13 18.77 22.78
N ASP A 174 21.74 20.02 23.00
CA ASP A 174 22.28 20.90 24.02
C ASP A 174 21.64 20.52 25.36
N LEU A 175 22.38 19.76 26.17
CA LEU A 175 21.87 19.25 27.45
C LEU A 175 21.68 20.36 28.47
N ASP A 176 22.56 21.35 28.48
CA ASP A 176 22.49 22.50 29.38
C ASP A 176 21.22 23.32 29.09
N TYR A 177 20.93 23.55 27.80
CA TYR A 177 19.69 24.24 27.41
C TYR A 177 18.44 23.41 27.71
N LEU A 178 18.48 22.11 27.49
CA LEU A 178 17.36 21.21 27.74
C LEU A 178 17.04 21.11 29.25
N GLU A 179 18.06 20.99 30.08
CA GLU A 179 17.94 21.00 31.54
C GLU A 179 17.41 22.34 32.03
N ALA A 180 18.02 23.45 31.61
CA ALA A 180 17.61 24.79 32.03
C ALA A 180 16.13 25.07 31.71
N VAL A 181 15.65 24.68 30.52
CA VAL A 181 14.24 24.88 30.15
C VAL A 181 13.28 23.96 30.91
N LEU A 182 13.64 22.71 31.19
CA LEU A 182 12.76 21.78 31.90
C LEU A 182 12.76 21.97 33.42
N CYS A 183 13.84 22.54 33.96
CA CYS A 183 13.97 22.88 35.38
C CYS A 183 13.59 24.34 35.69
N GLU A 184 13.19 25.11 34.68
CA GLU A 184 12.84 26.53 34.80
C GLU A 184 13.97 27.40 35.37
N ASP A 185 15.23 27.07 35.03
CA ASP A 185 16.42 27.85 35.40
C ASP A 185 16.55 29.08 34.50
N GLN A 186 15.97 30.19 34.96
CA GLN A 186 15.89 31.42 34.16
C GLN A 186 17.26 32.06 33.90
N GLU A 187 18.23 31.93 34.82
CA GLU A 187 19.56 32.52 34.66
C GLU A 187 20.31 31.82 33.51
N GLU A 188 20.26 30.49 33.50
CA GLU A 188 20.92 29.68 32.48
C GLU A 188 20.22 29.76 31.12
N ILE A 189 18.88 29.77 31.12
CA ILE A 189 18.07 30.07 29.92
C ILE A 189 18.51 31.40 29.30
N ASP A 190 18.63 32.46 30.11
CA ASP A 190 18.98 33.79 29.62
C ASP A 190 20.38 33.81 29.03
N ARG A 191 21.35 33.18 29.71
CA ARG A 191 22.72 33.07 29.23
C ARG A 191 22.79 32.43 27.84
N ILE A 192 22.12 31.29 27.66
CA ILE A 192 22.16 30.51 26.41
C ILE A 192 21.37 31.23 25.30
N GLU A 193 20.15 31.70 25.59
CA GLU A 193 19.30 32.34 24.58
C GLU A 193 19.83 33.71 24.13
N LEU A 194 20.47 34.49 25.02
CA LEU A 194 21.13 35.74 24.64
C LEU A 194 22.34 35.50 23.74
N GLN A 195 23.11 34.45 24.02
CA GLN A 195 24.23 34.05 23.16
C GLN A 195 23.75 33.62 21.77
N ALA A 196 22.68 32.81 21.71
CA ALA A 196 22.04 32.44 20.45
C ALA A 196 21.52 33.67 19.69
N ALA A 197 20.89 34.61 20.40
CA ALA A 197 20.34 35.83 19.81
C ALA A 197 21.42 36.77 19.26
N ALA A 198 22.57 36.88 19.92
CA ALA A 198 23.74 37.62 19.42
C ALA A 198 24.26 37.05 18.08
N LEU A 199 24.05 35.75 17.85
CA LEU A 199 24.38 35.05 16.61
C LEU A 199 23.20 35.02 15.61
N GLY A 200 22.09 35.69 15.93
CA GLY A 200 20.94 35.86 15.03
C GLY A 200 19.98 34.67 14.95
N TYR A 201 19.99 33.75 15.93
CA TYR A 201 19.01 32.65 16.00
C TYR A 201 18.42 32.44 17.42
N GLY A 202 17.36 31.65 17.52
CA GLY A 202 16.71 31.32 18.80
C GLY A 202 15.51 32.19 19.18
N PRO A 203 14.83 31.89 20.29
CA PRO A 203 13.49 32.40 20.60
C PRO A 203 13.45 33.89 20.96
N ARG A 204 14.61 34.49 21.30
CA ARG A 204 14.77 35.92 21.58
C ARG A 204 14.99 36.78 20.32
N THR A 205 15.13 36.16 19.14
CA THR A 205 15.35 36.90 17.90
C THR A 205 14.05 37.39 17.29
N LYS A 206 14.14 38.49 16.54
CA LYS A 206 12.98 39.04 15.82
C LYS A 206 12.45 38.00 14.83
N CYS A 207 11.19 37.62 15.00
CA CYS A 207 10.54 36.68 14.10
C CYS A 207 10.46 37.25 12.67
N ARG A 208 10.89 36.45 11.69
CA ARG A 208 10.76 36.75 10.25
C ARG A 208 9.72 35.85 9.57
N THR A 209 8.97 35.06 10.35
CA THR A 209 8.05 34.07 9.81
C THR A 209 6.82 34.74 9.23
N ILE A 210 6.61 34.54 7.93
CA ILE A 210 5.45 35.04 7.21
C ILE A 210 4.80 33.88 6.48
N THR A 211 3.48 33.77 6.62
CA THR A 211 2.68 32.74 5.96
C THR A 211 1.60 33.41 5.12
N ASN A 212 1.10 32.67 4.14
CA ASN A 212 -0.04 33.13 3.35
C ASN A 212 -1.29 33.20 4.23
N PHE A 213 -2.13 34.23 4.07
CA PHE A 213 -3.43 34.31 4.75
C PHE A 213 -4.30 33.06 4.49
N SER A 214 -4.16 32.44 3.32
CA SER A 214 -4.85 31.19 2.97
C SER A 214 -4.31 29.93 3.66
N SER A 215 -3.17 30.00 4.37
CA SER A 215 -2.54 28.83 5.01
C SER A 215 -3.32 28.27 6.21
N GLN A 216 -4.36 28.97 6.68
CA GLN A 216 -5.14 28.63 7.87
C GLN A 216 -4.28 28.38 9.12
N ARG A 217 -3.07 28.95 9.16
CA ARG A 217 -2.15 28.83 10.28
C ARG A 217 -2.39 30.00 11.23
N THR A 218 -2.85 29.69 12.43
CA THR A 218 -3.18 30.68 13.46
C THR A 218 -1.96 31.09 14.30
N TYR A 219 -0.94 30.24 14.36
CA TYR A 219 0.19 30.37 15.29
C TYR A 219 1.54 30.25 14.58
N CYS A 220 2.56 30.92 15.12
CA CYS A 220 3.93 30.80 14.63
C CYS A 220 4.44 29.35 14.79
N PRO A 221 5.18 28.77 13.82
CA PRO A 221 5.82 27.46 13.98
C PRO A 221 7.01 27.45 14.95
N TRP A 222 7.53 28.63 15.32
CA TRP A 222 8.68 28.77 16.20
C TRP A 222 8.22 29.30 17.55
N ASP A 223 8.89 28.84 18.59
CA ASP A 223 8.71 29.37 19.93
C ASP A 223 9.44 30.72 20.04
N HIS A 224 8.79 31.68 20.67
CA HIS A 224 9.27 33.03 20.92
C HIS A 224 9.17 33.35 22.40
N ARG A 225 10.04 34.24 22.89
CA ARG A 225 9.90 34.83 24.22
C ARG A 225 8.93 36.00 24.13
N ASP A 226 7.86 35.96 24.91
CA ASP A 226 6.95 37.10 25.08
C ASP A 226 7.70 38.30 25.69
N ASN A 227 7.32 39.52 25.30
CA ASN A 227 7.99 40.75 25.73
C ASN A 227 7.58 41.18 27.14
N GLU A 228 6.44 40.70 27.66
CA GLU A 228 5.94 41.06 28.99
C GLU A 228 6.36 40.03 30.05
N ASP A 229 6.03 38.76 29.82
CA ASP A 229 6.23 37.69 30.80
C ASP A 229 7.49 36.84 30.54
N PHE A 230 8.27 37.11 29.47
CA PHE A 230 9.42 36.30 29.01
C PHE A 230 9.11 34.80 28.85
N ARG A 231 7.84 34.45 28.68
CA ARG A 231 7.41 33.07 28.49
C ARG A 231 7.71 32.60 27.09
N LEU A 232 8.10 31.33 26.98
CA LEU A 232 8.37 30.68 25.71
C LEU A 232 7.06 30.15 25.11
N GLU A 233 6.55 30.75 24.04
CA GLU A 233 5.27 30.37 23.43
C GLU A 233 5.24 30.57 21.90
N GLN A 234 4.22 30.02 21.26
CA GLN A 234 3.98 30.21 19.83
C GLN A 234 2.94 31.32 19.66
N PRO A 235 3.32 32.57 19.39
CA PRO A 235 2.38 33.69 19.33
C PRO A 235 1.38 33.52 18.19
N LYS A 236 0.18 34.10 18.37
CA LYS A 236 -0.83 34.21 17.31
C LYS A 236 -0.26 35.04 16.16
N MET A 237 -0.48 34.58 14.94
CA MET A 237 -0.05 35.30 13.75
C MET A 237 -0.92 36.54 13.53
N GLU A 238 -0.26 37.68 13.32
CA GLU A 238 -0.93 38.94 12.99
C GLU A 238 -1.22 39.06 11.49
N VAL A 239 -2.35 39.68 11.15
CA VAL A 239 -2.73 39.93 9.75
C VAL A 239 -2.13 41.26 9.32
N VAL A 240 -1.17 41.22 8.39
CA VAL A 240 -0.63 42.41 7.75
C VAL A 240 -1.47 42.74 6.50
N PRO A 241 -2.22 43.86 6.47
CA PRO A 241 -3.03 44.22 5.32
C PRO A 241 -2.15 44.63 4.14
N CYS A 242 -2.52 44.16 2.94
CA CYS A 242 -1.88 44.54 1.68
C CYS A 242 -2.76 45.52 0.91
N ASN A 243 -2.23 46.69 0.59
CA ASN A 243 -2.94 47.73 -0.16
C ASN A 243 -2.77 47.59 -1.69
N VAL A 244 -1.99 46.61 -2.14
CA VAL A 244 -1.75 46.38 -3.58
C VAL A 244 -2.98 45.74 -4.22
N THR A 245 -3.41 46.31 -5.34
CA THR A 245 -4.52 45.82 -6.16
C THR A 245 -4.02 45.41 -7.54
N PHE A 246 -4.63 44.37 -8.09
CA PHE A 246 -4.41 43.89 -9.44
C PHE A 246 -5.65 44.07 -10.30
N ARG A 247 -5.46 44.56 -11.52
CA ARG A 247 -6.46 44.52 -12.57
C ARG A 247 -5.93 43.71 -13.74
N GLN A 248 -6.74 42.79 -14.24
CA GLN A 248 -6.39 41.92 -15.36
C GLN A 248 -7.38 42.15 -16.48
N TYR A 249 -6.86 42.40 -17.68
CA TYR A 249 -7.64 42.65 -18.89
C TYR A 249 -7.45 41.47 -19.83
N PHE A 250 -8.55 40.77 -20.10
CA PHE A 250 -8.58 39.62 -21.00
C PHE A 250 -9.34 39.97 -22.28
N PRO A 251 -8.69 39.98 -23.46
CA PRO A 251 -9.39 40.15 -24.72
C PRO A 251 -10.54 39.14 -24.87
N LEU A 252 -11.65 39.59 -25.48
CA LEU A 252 -12.77 38.73 -25.83
C LEU A 252 -12.34 37.62 -26.80
N MET A 253 -13.12 36.54 -26.86
CA MET A 253 -12.74 35.34 -27.63
C MET A 253 -12.54 35.65 -29.12
N GLU A 254 -13.31 36.59 -29.66
CA GLU A 254 -13.22 37.08 -31.03
C GLU A 254 -11.92 37.86 -31.31
N ASP A 255 -11.47 38.67 -30.35
CA ASP A 255 -10.28 39.52 -30.50
C ASP A 255 -8.95 38.80 -30.21
N ARG A 256 -8.97 37.60 -29.61
CA ARG A 256 -7.75 36.86 -29.20
C ARG A 256 -6.84 36.44 -30.35
N LYS A 257 -7.38 36.31 -31.56
CA LYS A 257 -6.57 36.00 -32.76
C LYS A 257 -5.69 37.19 -33.15
N GLU A 258 -6.19 38.40 -32.93
CA GLU A 258 -5.48 39.64 -33.27
C GLU A 258 -4.70 40.20 -32.09
N CYS A 259 -5.16 39.95 -30.85
CA CYS A 259 -4.51 40.36 -29.61
C CYS A 259 -4.40 39.16 -28.64
N PRO A 260 -3.33 38.35 -28.72
CA PRO A 260 -3.14 37.19 -27.84
C PRO A 260 -2.65 37.55 -26.42
N PHE A 261 -2.47 38.84 -26.14
CA PHE A 261 -1.85 39.34 -24.91
C PHE A 261 -2.87 39.58 -23.79
N VAL A 262 -2.42 39.41 -22.54
CA VAL A 262 -3.17 39.78 -21.33
C VAL A 262 -2.42 40.89 -20.63
N LEU A 263 -3.13 41.97 -20.29
CA LEU A 263 -2.55 43.06 -19.51
C LEU A 263 -2.87 42.85 -18.02
N ILE A 264 -1.83 42.95 -17.19
CA ILE A 264 -1.94 42.91 -15.73
C ILE A 264 -1.38 44.22 -15.18
N VAL A 265 -2.21 44.95 -14.43
CA VAL A 265 -1.82 46.20 -13.79
C VAL A 265 -1.77 45.97 -12.29
N SER A 266 -0.58 46.14 -11.71
CA SER A 266 -0.36 46.18 -10.26
C SER A 266 -0.35 47.63 -9.79
N ARG A 267 -1.10 47.95 -8.74
CA ARG A 267 -1.15 49.30 -8.15
C ARG A 267 -1.04 49.24 -6.64
N GLY A 268 -0.06 49.95 -6.07
CA GLY A 268 0.19 50.06 -4.63
C GLY A 268 1.63 49.70 -4.27
N ILE A 269 1.95 49.74 -2.97
CA ILE A 269 3.25 49.33 -2.42
C ILE A 269 3.03 48.16 -1.46
N HIS A 270 3.89 47.15 -1.54
CA HIS A 270 3.91 46.03 -0.61
C HIS A 270 4.47 46.43 0.75
N THR A 271 3.72 46.12 1.80
CA THR A 271 4.12 46.31 3.21
C THR A 271 4.56 45.02 3.88
N HIS A 272 4.58 43.91 3.13
CA HIS A 272 4.93 42.59 3.62
C HIS A 272 5.78 41.84 2.57
N PRO A 273 6.68 40.94 2.99
CA PRO A 273 7.35 39.99 2.11
C PRO A 273 6.38 39.06 1.37
N ILE A 274 6.81 38.55 0.21
CA ILE A 274 5.99 37.65 -0.62
C ILE A 274 5.73 36.33 0.14
N PRO A 275 4.47 35.93 0.34
CA PRO A 275 4.16 34.62 0.92
C PRO A 275 4.43 33.51 -0.11
N LEU A 276 4.66 32.29 0.36
CA LEU A 276 4.87 31.13 -0.50
C LEU A 276 3.61 30.78 -1.33
N PRO A 277 3.74 30.22 -2.55
CA PRO A 277 2.60 29.94 -3.41
C PRO A 277 1.85 28.72 -2.88
N ALA A 278 0.56 28.90 -2.60
CA ALA A 278 -0.30 27.79 -2.19
C ALA A 278 -0.91 27.03 -3.38
N LYS A 279 -1.02 27.66 -4.56
CA LYS A 279 -1.72 27.11 -5.72
C LYS A 279 -0.73 26.47 -6.69
N THR A 280 -1.00 25.22 -7.10
CA THR A 280 -0.22 24.56 -8.16
C THR A 280 -0.55 25.21 -9.52
N PRO A 281 0.44 25.67 -10.30
CA PRO A 281 0.22 26.21 -11.64
C PRO A 281 -0.41 25.20 -12.60
N GLY A 282 -1.09 25.70 -13.64
CA GLY A 282 -1.81 24.86 -14.60
C GLY A 282 -0.90 23.85 -15.30
N PHE A 283 0.26 24.30 -15.77
CA PHE A 283 1.21 23.44 -16.46
C PHE A 283 1.79 22.32 -15.57
N ILE A 284 2.11 22.62 -14.29
CA ILE A 284 2.55 21.60 -13.32
C ILE A 284 1.43 20.60 -13.03
N LYS A 285 0.17 21.05 -12.97
CA LYS A 285 -0.97 20.13 -12.85
C LYS A 285 -1.03 19.19 -14.05
N SER A 286 -0.95 19.71 -15.27
CA SER A 286 -0.95 18.87 -16.49
C SER A 286 0.20 17.86 -16.47
N GLU A 287 1.39 18.28 -16.08
CA GLU A 287 2.57 17.43 -15.94
C GLU A 287 2.34 16.30 -14.90
N LEU A 288 1.77 16.64 -13.73
CA LEU A 288 1.36 15.66 -12.71
C LEU A 288 0.28 14.70 -13.22
N GLN A 289 -0.70 15.18 -13.98
CA GLN A 289 -1.77 14.35 -14.54
C GLN A 289 -1.20 13.32 -15.51
N VAL A 290 -0.26 13.73 -16.38
CA VAL A 290 0.46 12.81 -17.28
C VAL A 290 1.25 11.78 -16.46
N LEU A 291 1.98 12.22 -15.43
CA LEU A 291 2.74 11.32 -14.56
C LEU A 291 1.83 10.32 -13.83
N LEU A 292 0.69 10.76 -13.30
CA LEU A 292 -0.28 9.90 -12.62
C LEU A 292 -0.88 8.85 -13.55
N ARG A 293 -1.22 9.23 -14.78
CA ARG A 293 -1.74 8.28 -15.78
C ARG A 293 -0.69 7.24 -16.20
N LYS A 294 0.60 7.60 -16.22
CA LYS A 294 1.71 6.67 -16.48
C LYS A 294 1.90 5.60 -15.40
N LEU A 295 1.34 5.78 -14.20
CA LEU A 295 1.43 4.77 -13.13
C LEU A 295 0.51 3.57 -13.36
N ASP A 296 -0.45 3.68 -14.30
CA ASP A 296 -1.38 2.64 -14.74
C ASP A 296 -1.87 1.68 -13.64
N VAL A 297 -1.22 0.51 -13.51
CA VAL A 297 -1.58 -0.58 -12.58
C VAL A 297 -1.63 -0.14 -11.12
N ASP A 298 -0.81 0.83 -10.72
CA ASP A 298 -0.74 1.32 -9.34
C ASP A 298 -1.73 2.43 -9.03
N LEU A 299 -2.35 3.04 -10.05
CA LEU A 299 -3.22 4.20 -9.88
C LEU A 299 -4.45 3.88 -8.99
N ALA A 300 -5.04 2.69 -9.14
CA ALA A 300 -6.24 2.27 -8.42
C ALA A 300 -6.05 2.29 -6.89
N ASP A 301 -4.85 1.95 -6.40
CA ASP A 301 -4.51 1.88 -4.98
C ASP A 301 -3.52 2.98 -4.55
N LEU A 302 -3.36 4.00 -5.39
CA LEU A 302 -2.41 5.07 -5.16
C LEU A 302 -2.87 5.93 -3.99
N THR A 303 -1.91 6.25 -3.13
CA THR A 303 -2.03 7.21 -2.02
C THR A 303 -0.90 8.23 -2.15
N PRO A 304 -1.00 9.42 -1.52
CA PRO A 304 0.10 10.39 -1.54
C PRO A 304 1.44 9.79 -1.11
N ARG A 305 1.43 8.93 -0.08
CA ARG A 305 2.66 8.25 0.39
C ARG A 305 3.23 7.29 -0.66
N ARG A 306 2.37 6.48 -1.30
CA ARG A 306 2.80 5.54 -2.36
C ARG A 306 3.32 6.29 -3.59
N PHE A 307 2.66 7.37 -3.99
CA PHE A 307 3.07 8.23 -5.09
C PHE A 307 4.48 8.81 -4.87
N LEU A 308 4.74 9.40 -3.70
CA LEU A 308 6.06 9.96 -3.36
C LEU A 308 7.18 8.91 -3.31
N ALA A 309 6.84 7.67 -2.96
CA ALA A 309 7.80 6.57 -2.90
C ALA A 309 7.99 5.86 -4.24
N HIS A 310 7.15 6.13 -5.25
CA HIS A 310 7.06 5.34 -6.47
C HIS A 310 8.31 5.46 -7.35
N PRO A 311 8.89 4.35 -7.85
CA PRO A 311 10.09 4.39 -8.69
C PRO A 311 9.96 5.30 -9.92
N THR A 312 8.85 5.20 -10.67
CA THR A 312 8.58 6.09 -11.83
C THR A 312 8.57 7.56 -11.46
N VAL A 313 8.04 7.92 -10.28
CA VAL A 313 8.03 9.32 -9.82
C VAL A 313 9.43 9.77 -9.45
N LYS A 314 10.22 8.92 -8.77
CA LYS A 314 11.62 9.23 -8.43
C LYS A 314 12.51 9.37 -9.68
N SER A 315 12.35 8.48 -10.66
CA SER A 315 13.07 8.56 -11.94
C SER A 315 12.72 9.86 -12.64
N TYR A 316 11.42 10.13 -12.80
CA TYR A 316 10.93 11.35 -13.42
C TYR A 316 11.50 12.62 -12.75
N LEU A 317 11.54 12.67 -11.41
CA LEU A 317 12.11 13.80 -10.67
C LEU A 317 13.63 13.92 -10.85
N SER A 318 14.35 12.79 -10.91
CA SER A 318 15.80 12.77 -11.14
C SER A 318 16.15 13.26 -12.55
N ASP A 319 15.36 12.86 -13.54
CA ASP A 319 15.51 13.31 -14.93
C ASP A 319 15.15 14.80 -15.08
N ARG A 320 14.14 15.27 -14.33
CA ARG A 320 13.70 16.67 -14.36
C ARG A 320 14.67 17.62 -13.65
N PHE A 321 15.34 17.14 -12.60
CA PHE A 321 16.23 17.92 -11.75
C PHE A 321 17.60 17.23 -11.55
N PRO A 322 18.39 17.05 -12.63
CA PRO A 322 19.67 16.31 -12.57
C PRO A 322 20.72 16.97 -11.65
N GLN A 323 20.57 18.27 -11.36
CA GLN A 323 21.43 19.01 -10.45
C GLN A 323 21.17 18.72 -8.96
N LEU A 324 20.02 18.14 -8.62
CA LEU A 324 19.65 17.83 -7.24
C LEU A 324 20.01 16.39 -6.90
N LYS A 325 20.69 16.19 -5.76
CA LYS A 325 21.07 14.84 -5.31
C LYS A 325 19.87 13.96 -4.91
N PHE A 326 18.82 14.58 -4.36
CA PHE A 326 17.62 13.90 -3.88
C PHE A 326 16.35 14.72 -4.18
N PRO A 327 15.94 14.83 -5.46
CA PRO A 327 14.79 15.65 -5.82
C PRO A 327 13.49 15.05 -5.28
N THR A 328 12.58 15.94 -4.91
CA THR A 328 11.28 15.68 -4.31
C THR A 328 10.17 16.31 -5.14
N ILE A 329 8.91 15.94 -4.88
CA ILE A 329 7.78 16.55 -5.59
C ILE A 329 7.66 18.06 -5.32
N SER A 330 8.18 18.52 -4.18
CA SER A 330 8.17 19.93 -3.81
C SER A 330 9.10 20.77 -4.69
N ASP A 331 10.09 20.14 -5.33
CA ASP A 331 10.99 20.78 -6.29
C ASP A 331 10.30 21.06 -7.64
N LEU A 332 9.23 20.33 -7.99
CA LEU A 332 8.34 20.73 -9.09
C LEU A 332 7.60 22.01 -8.75
N HIS A 333 7.02 22.05 -7.55
CA HIS A 333 6.36 23.22 -7.00
C HIS A 333 6.07 23.03 -5.50
N ILE A 334 6.36 24.05 -4.70
CA ILE A 334 6.23 24.01 -3.24
C ILE A 334 4.81 23.72 -2.74
N SER A 335 3.76 24.03 -3.51
CA SER A 335 2.37 23.65 -3.17
C SER A 335 2.15 22.13 -3.07
N LEU A 336 3.05 21.32 -3.64
CA LEU A 336 2.99 19.85 -3.63
C LEU A 336 3.63 19.24 -2.38
N ALA A 337 4.28 20.07 -1.54
CA ALA A 337 4.65 19.67 -0.18
C ALA A 337 3.43 19.26 0.66
N ASN A 338 2.26 19.84 0.36
CA ASN A 338 1.01 19.51 1.02
C ASN A 338 0.43 18.19 0.47
N ARG A 339 0.51 17.12 1.27
CA ARG A 339 -0.01 15.80 0.93
C ARG A 339 -1.53 15.76 0.69
N SER A 340 -2.30 16.63 1.34
CA SER A 340 -3.75 16.74 1.10
C SER A 340 -4.04 17.32 -0.28
N HIS A 341 -3.20 18.26 -0.73
CA HIS A 341 -3.31 18.82 -2.07
C HIS A 341 -2.95 17.79 -3.15
N LEU A 342 -1.88 17.01 -2.92
CA LEU A 342 -1.52 15.88 -3.76
C LEU A 342 -2.64 14.83 -3.80
N LYS A 343 -3.29 14.56 -2.66
CA LYS A 343 -4.44 13.66 -2.59
C LYS A 343 -5.58 14.09 -3.50
N ILE A 344 -5.89 15.39 -3.58
CA ILE A 344 -6.94 15.90 -4.47
C ILE A 344 -6.62 15.57 -5.93
N TYR A 345 -5.37 15.77 -6.38
CA TYR A 345 -4.97 15.44 -7.75
C TYR A 345 -5.03 13.93 -8.05
N ILE A 346 -4.57 13.12 -7.10
CA ILE A 346 -4.66 11.65 -7.21
C ILE A 346 -6.12 11.23 -7.30
N ASP A 347 -6.97 11.69 -6.38
CA ASP A 347 -8.39 11.31 -6.32
C ASP A 347 -9.14 11.78 -7.56
N GLN A 348 -8.81 12.96 -8.11
CA GLN A 348 -9.35 13.44 -9.38
C GLN A 348 -9.01 12.48 -10.53
N ILE A 349 -7.73 12.14 -10.73
CA ILE A 349 -7.33 11.24 -11.82
C ILE A 349 -7.87 9.82 -11.61
N LYS A 350 -7.95 9.35 -10.36
CA LYS A 350 -8.60 8.08 -10.04
C LYS A 350 -10.08 8.08 -10.41
N LYS A 351 -10.81 9.16 -10.13
CA LYS A 351 -12.22 9.28 -10.50
C LYS A 351 -12.42 9.34 -12.01
N GLU A 352 -11.50 9.97 -12.74
CA GLU A 352 -11.53 9.99 -14.21
C GLU A 352 -11.23 8.61 -14.82
N CYS A 353 -10.24 7.89 -14.29
CA CYS A 353 -9.85 6.56 -14.80
C CYS A 353 -10.77 5.44 -14.31
N PHE A 354 -11.39 5.61 -13.14
CA PHE A 354 -12.26 4.63 -12.48
C PHE A 354 -13.56 5.33 -12.02
N PRO A 355 -14.44 5.71 -12.96
CA PRO A 355 -15.65 6.49 -12.66
C PRO A 355 -16.60 5.79 -11.69
N GLU A 356 -16.67 4.45 -11.76
CA GLU A 356 -17.48 3.60 -10.88
C GLU A 356 -16.73 3.18 -9.58
N GLY A 357 -15.60 3.83 -9.29
CA GLY A 357 -14.73 3.52 -8.15
C GLY A 357 -13.83 2.30 -8.40
N THR A 358 -13.18 1.81 -7.34
CA THR A 358 -12.19 0.72 -7.42
C THR A 358 -12.61 -0.58 -6.72
N GLY A 359 -13.87 -0.64 -6.25
CA GLY A 359 -14.48 -1.85 -5.67
C GLY A 359 -15.21 -2.70 -6.71
N TRP A 360 -16.24 -3.45 -6.27
CA TRP A 360 -17.04 -4.34 -7.13
C TRP A 360 -17.62 -3.66 -8.37
N LYS A 361 -18.28 -2.49 -8.21
CA LYS A 361 -18.86 -1.72 -9.34
C LYS A 361 -17.79 -1.27 -10.33
N GLY A 362 -16.62 -0.86 -9.83
CA GLY A 362 -15.46 -0.53 -10.64
C GLY A 362 -14.98 -1.70 -11.49
N LEU A 363 -14.89 -2.89 -10.89
CA LEU A 363 -14.47 -4.08 -11.63
C LEU A 363 -15.52 -4.54 -12.64
N LEU A 364 -16.81 -4.45 -12.30
CA LEU A 364 -17.91 -4.74 -13.21
C LEU A 364 -17.86 -3.82 -14.43
N HIS A 365 -17.56 -2.54 -14.22
CA HIS A 365 -17.36 -1.59 -15.31
C HIS A 365 -16.18 -1.99 -16.21
N LEU A 366 -15.05 -2.41 -15.63
CA LEU A 366 -13.90 -2.91 -16.41
C LEU A 366 -14.24 -4.18 -17.20
N LYS A 367 -14.99 -5.12 -16.62
CA LYS A 367 -15.50 -6.31 -17.32
C LYS A 367 -16.38 -5.92 -18.50
N GLN A 368 -17.31 -4.98 -18.31
CA GLN A 368 -18.15 -4.46 -19.40
C GLN A 368 -17.34 -3.77 -20.50
N GLN A 369 -16.26 -3.06 -20.16
CA GLN A 369 -15.36 -2.49 -21.16
C GLN A 369 -14.60 -3.58 -21.92
N GLN A 370 -14.04 -4.57 -21.21
CA GLN A 370 -13.41 -5.75 -21.82
C GLN A 370 -14.38 -6.43 -22.79
N ASP A 371 -15.62 -6.69 -22.37
CA ASP A 371 -16.63 -7.39 -23.18
C ASP A 371 -17.06 -6.63 -24.44
N ARG A 372 -16.87 -5.31 -24.47
CA ARG A 372 -17.20 -4.47 -25.62
C ARG A 372 -16.02 -4.25 -26.56
N LEU A 373 -14.80 -4.23 -26.02
CA LEU A 373 -13.62 -3.75 -26.73
C LEU A 373 -12.67 -4.89 -27.16
N LEU A 374 -12.72 -6.02 -26.46
CA LEU A 374 -11.78 -7.11 -26.63
C LEU A 374 -12.49 -8.36 -27.15
N THR A 375 -11.72 -9.25 -27.75
CA THR A 375 -12.19 -10.59 -28.13
C THR A 375 -12.00 -11.59 -27.00
N ASN A 376 -12.68 -12.75 -27.06
CA ASN A 376 -12.59 -13.77 -26.00
C ASN A 376 -11.12 -14.22 -25.73
N ASP A 377 -10.27 -14.23 -26.76
CA ASP A 377 -8.84 -14.58 -26.67
C ASP A 377 -7.97 -13.50 -25.97
N GLU A 378 -8.58 -12.42 -25.53
CA GLU A 378 -7.93 -11.33 -24.79
C GLU A 378 -8.53 -11.16 -23.39
N TYR A 379 -9.56 -11.94 -23.04
CA TYR A 379 -10.24 -11.79 -21.76
C TYR A 379 -9.37 -12.29 -20.61
N TYR A 380 -9.10 -11.40 -19.66
CA TYR A 380 -8.47 -11.77 -18.39
C TYR A 380 -9.52 -12.04 -17.30
N ILE A 381 -10.52 -11.16 -17.18
CA ILE A 381 -11.65 -11.39 -16.28
C ILE A 381 -12.64 -12.31 -17.01
N ARG A 382 -12.68 -13.59 -16.66
CA ARG A 382 -13.48 -14.60 -17.37
C ARG A 382 -14.91 -14.66 -16.89
N ARG A 383 -15.13 -14.53 -15.57
CA ARG A 383 -16.47 -14.55 -14.94
C ARG A 383 -16.53 -13.53 -13.80
N MET A 384 -17.70 -12.91 -13.65
CA MET A 384 -18.09 -12.13 -12.47
C MET A 384 -19.50 -12.56 -12.07
N LEU A 385 -19.66 -13.08 -10.86
CA LEU A 385 -20.88 -13.75 -10.42
C LEU A 385 -21.37 -13.16 -9.10
N ILE A 386 -22.69 -13.01 -8.99
CA ILE A 386 -23.39 -12.72 -7.75
C ILE A 386 -24.40 -13.84 -7.56
N ILE A 387 -24.24 -14.64 -6.52
CA ILE A 387 -25.10 -15.77 -6.21
C ILE A 387 -25.82 -15.44 -4.90
N PRO A 388 -27.16 -15.36 -4.93
CA PRO A 388 -27.98 -15.13 -3.74
C PRO A 388 -27.67 -16.14 -2.63
N LEU A 389 -27.70 -15.63 -1.40
CA LEU A 389 -27.34 -16.37 -0.19
C LEU A 389 -28.18 -17.64 0.03
N ASP A 390 -29.48 -17.58 -0.28
CA ASP A 390 -30.44 -18.68 -0.16
C ASP A 390 -30.09 -19.90 -1.04
N GLN A 391 -29.31 -19.70 -2.10
CA GLN A 391 -28.81 -20.78 -2.97
C GLN A 391 -27.47 -21.36 -2.48
N THR A 392 -26.91 -20.84 -1.38
CA THR A 392 -25.58 -21.24 -0.88
C THR A 392 -25.61 -21.90 0.51
N GLU A 393 -26.78 -22.01 1.14
CA GLU A 393 -26.96 -22.50 2.52
C GLU A 393 -27.00 -24.03 2.69
N GLU A 394 -26.90 -24.82 1.62
CA GLU A 394 -26.83 -26.27 1.74
C GLU A 394 -25.41 -26.73 2.14
N GLY A 395 -25.21 -26.97 3.44
CA GLY A 395 -24.12 -27.81 3.98
C GLY A 395 -22.94 -27.08 4.63
N ASP A 396 -22.81 -27.28 5.95
CA ASP A 396 -21.66 -26.97 6.81
C ASP A 396 -21.45 -25.50 7.24
N VAL A 397 -22.47 -24.95 7.92
CA VAL A 397 -22.38 -23.74 8.74
C VAL A 397 -21.71 -24.06 10.08
N GLU A 398 -20.39 -24.29 10.12
CA GLU A 398 -19.68 -24.36 11.42
C GLU A 398 -18.43 -23.47 11.52
N ASN A 399 -18.01 -22.76 10.47
CA ASN A 399 -16.85 -21.85 10.55
C ASN A 399 -16.92 -20.65 9.59
N GLU A 400 -18.08 -20.00 9.46
CA GLU A 400 -18.08 -18.67 8.82
C GLU A 400 -17.50 -17.65 9.79
N ASP A 401 -16.32 -17.09 9.46
CA ASP A 401 -15.96 -15.73 9.88
C ASP A 401 -17.19 -14.84 9.60
N GLU A 402 -17.76 -14.19 10.62
CA GLU A 402 -18.98 -13.33 10.63
C GLU A 402 -18.99 -12.16 9.61
N ARG A 403 -18.15 -12.16 8.59
CA ARG A 403 -17.76 -10.96 7.82
C ARG A 403 -18.72 -10.56 6.71
N SER A 404 -19.77 -11.31 6.37
CA SER A 404 -20.69 -10.86 5.33
C SER A 404 -22.05 -11.55 5.36
N LYS A 405 -23.12 -10.75 5.59
CA LYS A 405 -24.51 -11.10 5.22
C LYS A 405 -24.80 -10.82 3.74
N ASP A 406 -23.76 -10.63 2.91
CA ASP A 406 -23.92 -10.30 1.50
C ASP A 406 -23.93 -11.58 0.65
N ASP A 407 -24.55 -11.48 -0.53
CA ASP A 407 -24.49 -12.50 -1.58
C ASP A 407 -23.06 -12.97 -1.86
N LEU A 408 -22.93 -14.23 -2.27
CA LEU A 408 -21.67 -14.79 -2.72
C LEU A 408 -21.22 -14.06 -3.99
N ARG A 409 -20.03 -13.48 -3.94
CA ARG A 409 -19.40 -12.77 -5.05
C ARG A 409 -18.14 -13.50 -5.47
N VAL A 410 -18.09 -13.88 -6.75
CA VAL A 410 -16.96 -14.60 -7.34
C VAL A 410 -16.47 -13.85 -8.56
N VAL A 411 -15.15 -13.70 -8.68
CA VAL A 411 -14.47 -13.22 -9.88
C VAL A 411 -13.45 -14.26 -10.29
N ILE A 412 -13.56 -14.79 -11.51
CA ILE A 412 -12.59 -15.75 -12.05
C ILE A 412 -11.72 -15.01 -13.06
N CYS A 413 -10.41 -15.01 -12.81
CA CYS A 413 -9.40 -14.38 -13.65
C CYS A 413 -8.41 -15.43 -14.15
N MET A 414 -8.20 -15.47 -15.46
CA MET A 414 -7.15 -16.27 -16.10
C MET A 414 -6.91 -15.71 -17.49
N THR A 415 -5.66 -15.77 -17.96
CA THR A 415 -5.39 -15.51 -19.37
C THR A 415 -5.86 -16.71 -20.22
N PRO A 416 -6.19 -16.52 -21.51
CA PRO A 416 -6.57 -17.64 -22.39
C PRO A 416 -5.43 -18.65 -22.61
N GLU A 417 -4.18 -18.23 -22.44
CA GLU A 417 -3.05 -19.16 -22.44
C GLU A 417 -3.01 -20.01 -21.16
N ALA A 418 -3.34 -19.40 -20.02
CA ALA A 418 -3.40 -20.09 -18.75
C ALA A 418 -4.55 -21.10 -18.68
N SER A 419 -5.71 -20.81 -19.29
CA SER A 419 -6.82 -21.76 -19.37
C SER A 419 -6.46 -22.99 -20.21
N ARG A 420 -5.82 -22.80 -21.37
CA ARG A 420 -5.30 -23.90 -22.19
C ARG A 420 -4.30 -24.76 -21.41
N ARG A 421 -3.34 -24.11 -20.73
CA ARG A 421 -2.35 -24.82 -19.89
C ARG A 421 -3.01 -25.57 -18.75
N LEU A 422 -4.01 -25.00 -18.10
CA LEU A 422 -4.78 -25.66 -17.05
C LEU A 422 -5.44 -26.95 -17.56
N GLY A 423 -6.00 -26.94 -18.77
CA GLY A 423 -6.55 -28.13 -19.42
C GLY A 423 -5.55 -29.23 -19.79
N HIS A 424 -4.25 -28.92 -19.81
CA HIS A 424 -3.15 -29.86 -20.08
C HIS A 424 -2.23 -30.07 -18.86
N THR A 425 -2.67 -29.68 -17.66
CA THR A 425 -1.86 -29.79 -16.45
C THR A 425 -2.21 -31.05 -15.66
N GLN A 426 -1.18 -31.84 -15.32
CA GLN A 426 -1.34 -33.08 -14.55
C GLN A 426 -1.20 -32.89 -13.02
N TYR A 427 -0.46 -31.87 -12.60
CA TYR A 427 -0.14 -31.62 -11.20
C TYR A 427 -0.56 -30.21 -10.82
N LEU A 428 -1.54 -30.09 -9.94
CA LEU A 428 -2.05 -28.81 -9.47
C LEU A 428 -1.61 -28.53 -8.05
N GLN A 429 -1.47 -27.25 -7.74
CA GLN A 429 -1.31 -26.75 -6.40
C GLN A 429 -2.21 -25.53 -6.20
N SER A 430 -2.89 -25.45 -5.08
CA SER A 430 -3.68 -24.25 -4.76
C SER A 430 -3.49 -23.78 -3.33
N ASP A 431 -3.74 -22.49 -3.14
CA ASP A 431 -3.59 -21.77 -1.87
C ASP A 431 -4.65 -20.66 -1.78
N ILE A 432 -4.91 -20.18 -0.55
CA ILE A 432 -5.85 -19.10 -0.28
C ILE A 432 -5.11 -17.96 0.43
N ALA A 433 -5.04 -16.79 -0.22
CA ALA A 433 -4.46 -15.59 0.32
C ALA A 433 -5.52 -14.68 0.98
N PHE A 434 -5.26 -14.30 2.23
CA PHE A 434 -6.21 -13.54 3.08
C PHE A 434 -5.93 -12.03 3.17
N LYS A 435 -4.73 -11.59 2.78
CA LYS A 435 -4.24 -10.22 3.09
C LYS A 435 -4.27 -9.27 1.90
N ARG A 436 -4.43 -9.80 0.69
CA ARG A 436 -4.16 -9.03 -0.51
C ARG A 436 -5.30 -8.12 -0.88
N ILE A 437 -6.56 -8.57 -0.78
CA ILE A 437 -7.73 -7.82 -1.25
C ILE A 437 -8.64 -7.50 -0.06
N ILE A 438 -9.09 -6.24 0.03
CA ILE A 438 -10.03 -5.85 1.08
C ILE A 438 -11.41 -6.45 0.77
N GLY A 439 -11.90 -7.29 1.68
CA GLY A 439 -13.24 -7.89 1.59
C GLY A 439 -13.35 -9.15 0.71
N PHE A 440 -12.24 -9.66 0.18
CA PHE A 440 -12.19 -10.88 -0.64
C PHE A 440 -10.98 -11.73 -0.24
N TYR A 441 -11.16 -13.05 -0.29
CA TYR A 441 -10.09 -14.04 -0.36
C TYR A 441 -9.63 -14.18 -1.81
N GLU A 442 -8.34 -14.42 -2.01
CA GLU A 442 -7.78 -14.79 -3.31
C GLU A 442 -7.42 -16.27 -3.30
N PHE A 443 -8.12 -17.06 -4.09
CA PHE A 443 -7.83 -18.47 -4.32
C PHE A 443 -7.02 -18.62 -5.60
N GLU A 444 -5.81 -19.16 -5.50
CA GLU A 444 -4.91 -19.35 -6.64
C GLU A 444 -4.82 -20.83 -6.99
N ILE A 445 -4.96 -21.16 -8.29
CA ILE A 445 -4.60 -22.46 -8.84
C ILE A 445 -3.32 -22.27 -9.63
N SER A 446 -2.31 -23.08 -9.33
CA SER A 446 -0.97 -22.99 -9.88
C SER A 446 -0.42 -24.37 -10.22
N THR A 447 0.65 -24.40 -10.99
CA THR A 447 1.41 -25.60 -11.30
C THR A 447 2.90 -25.33 -11.31
N TRP A 448 3.69 -26.40 -11.20
CA TRP A 448 5.12 -26.37 -11.47
C TRP A 448 5.36 -26.80 -12.91
N ASP A 449 5.74 -25.85 -13.75
CA ASP A 449 6.16 -26.12 -15.11
C ASP A 449 7.56 -26.75 -15.07
N ARG A 450 7.64 -28.03 -15.46
CA ARG A 450 8.89 -28.80 -15.40
C ARG A 450 9.89 -28.39 -16.47
N ASP A 451 9.39 -27.95 -17.63
CA ASP A 451 10.23 -27.55 -18.74
C ASP A 451 10.94 -26.22 -18.42
N LEU A 452 10.23 -25.33 -17.72
CA LEU A 452 10.72 -24.00 -17.35
C LEU A 452 11.24 -23.93 -15.91
N ASN A 453 11.08 -25.02 -15.15
CA ASN A 453 11.47 -25.14 -13.74
C ASN A 453 10.96 -23.94 -12.92
N ALA A 454 9.69 -23.59 -13.11
CA ALA A 454 9.07 -22.38 -12.54
C ALA A 454 7.62 -22.61 -12.12
N ALA A 455 7.18 -21.89 -11.08
CA ALA A 455 5.78 -21.87 -10.66
C ALA A 455 4.98 -20.92 -11.55
N ILE A 456 3.84 -21.38 -12.05
CA ILE A 456 2.91 -20.61 -12.89
C ILE A 456 1.56 -20.59 -12.21
N THR A 457 0.97 -19.41 -12.05
CA THR A 457 -0.44 -19.25 -11.68
C THR A 457 -1.29 -19.44 -12.93
N LEU A 458 -2.21 -20.40 -12.88
CA LEU A 458 -3.10 -20.79 -13.97
C LEU A 458 -4.46 -20.10 -13.87
N CYS A 459 -4.95 -19.89 -12.64
CA CYS A 459 -6.22 -19.24 -12.38
C CYS A 459 -6.18 -18.52 -11.03
N ARG A 460 -6.79 -17.34 -10.98
CA ARG A 460 -7.01 -16.57 -9.75
C ARG A 460 -8.49 -16.34 -9.56
N VAL A 461 -8.96 -16.57 -8.36
CA VAL A 461 -10.37 -16.38 -8.01
C VAL A 461 -10.48 -15.46 -6.82
N TYR A 462 -11.24 -14.38 -6.96
CA TYR A 462 -11.59 -13.50 -5.85
C TYR A 462 -12.96 -13.87 -5.33
N VAL A 463 -13.04 -14.26 -4.06
CA VAL A 463 -14.28 -14.74 -3.45
C VAL A 463 -14.46 -14.19 -2.04
N ASN A 464 -15.68 -13.79 -1.65
CA ASN A 464 -15.96 -13.25 -0.32
C ASN A 464 -16.33 -14.32 0.74
N ARG A 465 -16.46 -15.59 0.34
CA ARG A 465 -16.74 -16.75 1.20
C ARG A 465 -15.82 -17.93 0.86
N LYS A 466 -15.57 -18.81 1.83
CA LYS A 466 -14.74 -20.01 1.69
C LYS A 466 -15.52 -21.31 1.95
N SER A 467 -16.84 -21.30 1.78
CA SER A 467 -17.68 -22.48 1.98
C SER A 467 -17.44 -23.53 0.91
N ALA A 468 -17.83 -24.78 1.19
CA ALA A 468 -17.74 -25.87 0.22
C ALA A 468 -18.53 -25.59 -1.05
N THR A 469 -19.75 -25.05 -0.91
CA THR A 469 -20.61 -24.64 -2.01
C THR A 469 -19.96 -23.57 -2.88
N ALA A 470 -19.30 -22.57 -2.27
CA ALA A 470 -18.57 -21.55 -3.02
C ALA A 470 -17.44 -22.17 -3.85
N HIS A 471 -16.64 -23.08 -3.27
CA HIS A 471 -15.58 -23.77 -4.00
C HIS A 471 -16.10 -24.70 -5.10
N CYS A 472 -17.23 -25.39 -4.89
CA CYS A 472 -17.89 -26.20 -5.91
C CYS A 472 -18.29 -25.33 -7.13
N LEU A 473 -18.99 -24.22 -6.87
CA LEU A 473 -19.41 -23.28 -7.91
C LEU A 473 -18.23 -22.65 -8.66
N ILE A 474 -17.14 -22.35 -7.95
CA ILE A 474 -15.91 -21.86 -8.58
C ILE A 474 -15.38 -22.89 -9.60
N LEU A 475 -15.31 -24.16 -9.24
CA LEU A 475 -14.81 -25.21 -10.13
C LEU A 475 -15.74 -25.46 -11.31
N HIS A 476 -17.05 -25.42 -11.08
CA HIS A 476 -18.05 -25.49 -12.15
C HIS A 476 -17.83 -24.41 -13.21
N HIS A 477 -17.68 -23.16 -12.80
CA HIS A 477 -17.44 -22.06 -13.73
C HIS A 477 -16.04 -22.05 -14.34
N ILE A 478 -15.04 -22.61 -13.66
CA ILE A 478 -13.73 -22.88 -14.27
C ILE A 478 -13.92 -23.90 -15.41
N ASP A 479 -14.65 -25.00 -15.19
CA ASP A 479 -14.93 -25.99 -16.22
C ASP A 479 -15.69 -25.41 -17.42
N GLU A 480 -16.64 -24.49 -17.21
CA GLU A 480 -17.30 -23.77 -18.30
C GLU A 480 -16.29 -22.95 -19.14
N VAL A 481 -15.39 -22.22 -18.48
CA VAL A 481 -14.35 -21.46 -19.17
C VAL A 481 -13.45 -22.39 -20.00
N LEU A 482 -13.09 -23.56 -19.47
CA LEU A 482 -12.31 -24.54 -20.22
C LEU A 482 -13.12 -25.14 -21.39
N LYS A 483 -14.40 -25.44 -21.19
CA LYS A 483 -15.29 -25.92 -22.27
C LYS A 483 -15.37 -24.91 -23.42
N GLU A 484 -15.39 -23.61 -23.10
CA GLU A 484 -15.34 -22.53 -24.09
C GLU A 484 -14.00 -22.47 -24.83
N ASP A 485 -12.87 -22.57 -24.12
CA ASP A 485 -11.54 -22.35 -24.69
C ASP A 485 -10.94 -23.57 -25.40
N ILE A 486 -11.20 -24.78 -24.90
CA ILE A 486 -10.59 -26.03 -25.38
C ILE A 486 -11.61 -27.14 -25.69
N GLY A 487 -12.91 -26.85 -25.60
CA GLY A 487 -13.97 -27.79 -25.93
C GLY A 487 -14.26 -28.88 -24.89
N ARG A 488 -13.57 -28.87 -23.74
CA ARG A 488 -13.76 -29.81 -22.63
C ARG A 488 -13.44 -29.18 -21.28
N GLY A 489 -14.00 -29.73 -20.20
CA GLY A 489 -13.64 -29.34 -18.83
C GLY A 489 -12.34 -29.99 -18.35
N LEU A 490 -12.04 -29.83 -17.07
CA LEU A 490 -10.97 -30.54 -16.37
C LEU A 490 -11.21 -32.05 -16.44
N GLN A 491 -10.13 -32.79 -16.69
CA GLN A 491 -10.18 -34.24 -16.81
C GLN A 491 -9.45 -34.87 -15.64
N TRP A 492 -10.14 -35.73 -14.91
CA TRP A 492 -9.64 -36.42 -13.72
C TRP A 492 -9.28 -37.86 -14.01
N ARG A 493 -8.09 -38.32 -13.62
CA ARG A 493 -7.64 -39.70 -13.89
C ARG A 493 -8.63 -40.75 -13.40
N HIS A 494 -9.08 -40.65 -12.14
CA HIS A 494 -9.95 -41.67 -11.54
C HIS A 494 -11.36 -41.67 -12.11
N ILE A 495 -11.79 -40.60 -12.78
CA ILE A 495 -13.11 -40.49 -13.42
C ILE A 495 -13.05 -40.79 -14.91
N HIS A 496 -12.10 -40.23 -15.63
CA HIS A 496 -12.05 -40.29 -17.09
C HIS A 496 -11.11 -41.38 -17.62
N GLY A 497 -10.12 -41.80 -16.84
CA GLY A 497 -9.15 -42.81 -17.26
C GLY A 497 -9.77 -44.19 -17.49
N ALA A 498 -9.28 -44.90 -18.50
CA ALA A 498 -9.73 -46.25 -18.83
C ALA A 498 -9.13 -47.33 -17.89
N SER A 499 -8.02 -47.02 -17.23
CA SER A 499 -7.35 -47.94 -16.28
C SER A 499 -6.51 -47.17 -15.26
N ILE A 500 -6.03 -47.85 -14.21
CA ILE A 500 -5.12 -47.27 -13.21
C ILE A 500 -3.84 -46.67 -13.85
N ASN A 501 -3.39 -47.25 -14.97
CA ASN A 501 -2.18 -46.84 -15.68
C ASN A 501 -2.45 -45.85 -16.83
N ASP A 502 -3.70 -45.40 -16.98
CA ASP A 502 -4.05 -44.40 -17.97
C ASP A 502 -3.76 -43.00 -17.44
N TYR A 503 -2.77 -42.33 -18.04
CA TYR A 503 -2.36 -40.97 -17.68
C TYR A 503 -2.90 -39.91 -18.65
N GLY A 504 -3.85 -40.27 -19.54
CA GLY A 504 -4.57 -39.34 -20.41
C GLY A 504 -3.67 -38.55 -21.37
N LYS A 505 -2.50 -39.10 -21.74
CA LYS A 505 -1.48 -38.42 -22.57
C LYS A 505 -1.11 -37.00 -22.09
N GLY A 506 -1.12 -36.77 -20.77
CA GLY A 506 -0.80 -35.45 -20.21
C GLY A 506 -2.02 -34.59 -19.87
N GLU A 507 -3.24 -35.04 -20.16
CA GLU A 507 -4.44 -34.21 -20.01
C GLU A 507 -5.20 -34.45 -18.70
N PHE A 508 -4.90 -35.55 -18.00
CA PHE A 508 -5.56 -35.88 -16.75
C PHE A 508 -4.84 -35.26 -15.56
N ILE A 509 -5.61 -34.61 -14.69
CA ILE A 509 -5.19 -34.30 -13.33
C ILE A 509 -4.89 -35.63 -12.64
N LEU A 510 -3.62 -35.81 -12.31
CA LEU A 510 -3.10 -36.96 -11.60
C LEU A 510 -3.08 -36.68 -10.09
N GLN A 511 -2.81 -35.43 -9.73
CA GLN A 511 -2.68 -35.00 -8.35
C GLN A 511 -3.00 -33.51 -8.16
N TRP A 512 -3.57 -33.19 -7.01
CA TRP A 512 -3.77 -31.82 -6.55
C TRP A 512 -3.27 -31.66 -5.12
N VAL A 513 -2.30 -30.77 -4.91
CA VAL A 513 -1.76 -30.40 -3.60
C VAL A 513 -2.52 -29.19 -3.05
N VAL A 514 -3.12 -29.33 -1.87
CA VAL A 514 -3.93 -28.26 -1.23
C VAL A 514 -3.46 -27.98 0.19
N ASP A 515 -3.91 -26.86 0.76
CA ASP A 515 -3.83 -26.65 2.22
C ASP A 515 -4.92 -27.44 2.96
N GLN A 516 -4.88 -27.46 4.29
CA GLN A 516 -5.85 -28.12 5.16
C GLN A 516 -7.15 -27.29 5.32
N ASP A 517 -7.68 -26.70 4.25
CA ASP A 517 -8.96 -25.97 4.27
C ASP A 517 -10.15 -26.92 3.99
N ARG A 518 -11.07 -27.02 4.95
CA ARG A 518 -12.24 -27.91 4.87
C ARG A 518 -13.17 -27.54 3.72
N GLY A 519 -13.46 -26.25 3.56
CA GLY A 519 -14.40 -25.77 2.53
C GLY A 519 -13.85 -26.05 1.13
N GLN A 520 -12.58 -25.76 0.91
CA GLN A 520 -11.89 -26.07 -0.33
C GLN A 520 -11.94 -27.57 -0.65
N ALA A 521 -11.53 -28.43 0.28
CA ALA A 521 -11.47 -29.88 0.06
C ALA A 521 -12.87 -30.46 -0.23
N LEU A 522 -13.87 -30.12 0.59
CA LEU A 522 -15.23 -30.59 0.39
C LEU A 522 -15.84 -30.06 -0.91
N GLY A 523 -15.63 -28.79 -1.26
CA GLY A 523 -16.09 -28.21 -2.51
C GLY A 523 -15.52 -28.89 -3.75
N ILE A 524 -14.22 -29.25 -3.73
CA ILE A 524 -13.62 -30.08 -4.78
C ILE A 524 -14.32 -31.45 -4.85
N GLY A 525 -14.55 -32.10 -3.71
CA GLY A 525 -15.21 -33.41 -3.67
C GLY A 525 -16.66 -33.38 -4.18
N LEU A 526 -17.41 -32.31 -3.88
CA LEU A 526 -18.77 -32.11 -4.38
C LEU A 526 -18.80 -31.92 -5.89
N HIS A 527 -17.91 -31.10 -6.44
CA HIS A 527 -17.77 -30.92 -7.90
C HIS A 527 -17.47 -32.23 -8.62
N LEU A 528 -16.59 -33.07 -8.05
CA LEU A 528 -16.28 -34.39 -8.60
C LEU A 528 -17.44 -35.36 -8.54
N LYS A 529 -18.27 -35.26 -7.51
CA LYS A 529 -19.51 -36.03 -7.40
C LYS A 529 -20.53 -35.61 -8.46
N GLU A 530 -20.54 -34.35 -8.88
CA GLU A 530 -21.37 -33.90 -10.00
C GLU A 530 -20.86 -34.46 -11.33
N ILE A 531 -19.55 -34.36 -11.60
CA ILE A 531 -18.93 -34.94 -12.80
C ILE A 531 -19.14 -36.47 -12.86
N ALA A 532 -19.09 -37.15 -11.72
CA ALA A 532 -19.36 -38.58 -11.61
C ALA A 532 -20.70 -39.00 -12.22
N LEU A 533 -21.73 -38.15 -12.12
CA LEU A 533 -23.07 -38.41 -12.64
C LEU A 533 -23.10 -38.48 -14.18
N GLU A 534 -22.12 -37.90 -14.86
CA GLU A 534 -21.95 -38.02 -16.32
C GLU A 534 -21.46 -39.44 -16.73
N HIS A 535 -21.08 -40.28 -15.75
CA HIS A 535 -20.56 -41.64 -15.94
C HIS A 535 -21.27 -42.68 -15.05
N PRO A 536 -22.60 -42.85 -15.16
CA PRO A 536 -23.39 -43.64 -14.22
C PRO A 536 -23.02 -45.13 -14.16
N ASP A 537 -22.61 -45.71 -15.29
CA ASP A 537 -22.28 -47.13 -15.40
C ASP A 537 -20.79 -47.45 -15.18
N LYS A 538 -19.99 -46.44 -14.82
CA LYS A 538 -18.55 -46.61 -14.65
C LYS A 538 -18.23 -47.09 -13.23
N TYR A 539 -17.45 -48.16 -13.13
CA TYR A 539 -16.90 -48.63 -11.86
C TYR A 539 -15.66 -47.83 -11.44
N ASP A 540 -15.46 -47.65 -10.14
CA ASP A 540 -14.24 -47.02 -9.62
C ASP A 540 -13.01 -47.89 -9.95
N LEU A 541 -11.93 -47.25 -10.38
CA LEU A 541 -10.71 -47.94 -10.79
C LEU A 541 -9.99 -48.64 -9.64
N HIS A 542 -10.17 -48.15 -8.40
CA HIS A 542 -9.46 -48.63 -7.22
C HIS A 542 -10.32 -49.59 -6.37
N GLU A 543 -11.64 -49.40 -6.41
CA GLU A 543 -12.66 -50.21 -5.76
C GLU A 543 -13.66 -50.75 -6.80
N PRO A 544 -13.29 -51.76 -7.62
CA PRO A 544 -14.09 -52.19 -8.78
C PRO A 544 -15.48 -52.77 -8.45
N HIS A 545 -15.79 -52.93 -7.16
CA HIS A 545 -17.09 -53.37 -6.66
C HIS A 545 -18.06 -52.21 -6.42
N ARG A 546 -17.62 -50.96 -6.55
CA ARG A 546 -18.42 -49.74 -6.39
C ARG A 546 -18.55 -49.01 -7.71
N LEU A 547 -19.73 -48.45 -7.95
CA LEU A 547 -19.93 -47.49 -9.04
C LEU A 547 -19.31 -46.14 -8.66
N LEU A 548 -18.85 -45.41 -9.67
CA LEU A 548 -18.22 -44.12 -9.48
C LEU A 548 -19.20 -43.09 -8.88
N VAL A 549 -20.49 -43.20 -9.21
CA VAL A 549 -21.58 -42.38 -8.65
C VAL A 549 -21.90 -42.68 -7.18
N GLU A 550 -21.44 -43.81 -6.64
CA GLU A 550 -21.63 -44.18 -5.22
C GLU A 550 -20.55 -43.59 -4.32
N LEU A 551 -19.49 -43.02 -4.90
CA LEU A 551 -18.43 -42.38 -4.15
C LEU A 551 -18.94 -41.10 -3.48
N GLN A 552 -18.59 -40.92 -2.21
CA GLN A 552 -18.86 -39.67 -1.49
C GLN A 552 -17.79 -38.61 -1.82
N PRO A 553 -18.03 -37.32 -1.51
CA PRO A 553 -17.08 -36.25 -1.83
C PRO A 553 -15.64 -36.55 -1.39
N TYR A 554 -15.44 -37.00 -0.14
CA TYR A 554 -14.12 -37.36 0.38
C TYR A 554 -13.56 -38.65 -0.21
N ASP A 555 -14.40 -39.58 -0.70
CA ASP A 555 -13.92 -40.76 -1.43
C ASP A 555 -13.17 -40.31 -2.68
N HIS A 556 -13.73 -39.38 -3.47
CA HIS A 556 -13.05 -38.87 -4.65
C HIS A 556 -11.67 -38.26 -4.32
N LEU A 557 -11.57 -37.48 -3.23
CA LEU A 557 -10.31 -36.84 -2.84
C LEU A 557 -9.19 -37.86 -2.59
N ARG A 558 -9.49 -39.04 -2.03
CA ARG A 558 -8.50 -40.10 -1.77
C ARG A 558 -7.78 -40.60 -3.03
N ARG A 559 -8.30 -40.34 -4.24
CA ARG A 559 -7.71 -40.80 -5.52
C ARG A 559 -6.69 -39.84 -6.13
N PHE A 560 -6.58 -38.60 -5.67
CA PHE A 560 -5.67 -37.61 -6.27
C PHE A 560 -5.20 -36.48 -5.33
N LEU A 561 -5.90 -36.19 -4.22
CA LEU A 561 -5.61 -35.06 -3.36
C LEU A 561 -4.50 -35.38 -2.34
N THR A 562 -3.57 -34.46 -2.17
CA THR A 562 -2.52 -34.53 -1.14
C THR A 562 -2.39 -33.20 -0.40
N LEU A 563 -1.88 -33.23 0.83
CA LEU A 563 -1.65 -32.00 1.60
C LEU A 563 -0.27 -31.40 1.33
N CYS A 564 -0.23 -30.07 1.33
CA CYS A 564 0.99 -29.29 1.34
C CYS A 564 1.82 -29.59 2.60
N THR A 565 3.03 -30.13 2.42
CA THR A 565 3.90 -30.49 3.55
C THR A 565 4.43 -29.26 4.29
N VAL A 566 4.57 -28.12 3.60
CA VAL A 566 5.02 -26.85 4.19
C VAL A 566 3.96 -26.30 5.14
N HIS A 567 2.70 -26.27 4.72
CA HIS A 567 1.58 -25.82 5.56
C HIS A 567 1.32 -26.78 6.70
N TYR A 568 1.38 -28.10 6.45
CA TYR A 568 1.33 -29.11 7.50
C TYR A 568 2.46 -28.92 8.54
N GLY A 569 3.69 -28.71 8.10
CA GLY A 569 4.84 -28.43 8.96
C GLY A 569 4.74 -27.10 9.73
N ARG A 570 4.10 -26.07 9.15
CA ARG A 570 3.76 -24.82 9.87
C ARG A 570 2.74 -25.07 10.98
N ASN A 571 1.67 -25.80 10.68
CA ASN A 571 0.63 -26.14 11.64
C ASN A 571 1.21 -26.89 12.86
N ILE A 572 2.13 -27.84 12.62
CA ILE A 572 2.87 -28.54 13.68
C ILE A 572 3.76 -27.58 14.50
N ARG A 573 4.48 -26.66 13.83
CA ARG A 573 5.35 -25.69 14.52
C ARG A 573 4.56 -24.73 15.42
N SER A 574 3.38 -24.31 15.00
CA SER A 574 2.48 -23.48 15.82
C SER A 574 1.81 -24.24 16.96
N CYS A 575 1.83 -25.58 16.95
CA CYS A 575 1.24 -26.38 18.00
C CYS A 575 2.08 -26.28 19.29
N PRO A 576 1.47 -25.92 20.45
CA PRO A 576 2.18 -25.76 21.71
C PRO A 576 2.42 -27.12 22.40
N VAL A 577 3.24 -27.96 21.76
CA VAL A 577 3.70 -29.27 22.25
C VAL A 577 5.24 -29.35 22.24
N THR A 578 5.82 -30.34 22.93
CA THR A 578 7.27 -30.55 22.98
C THR A 578 7.83 -30.99 21.62
N ASP A 579 9.13 -30.81 21.38
CA ASP A 579 9.74 -31.20 20.11
C ASP A 579 9.68 -32.71 19.83
N GLY A 580 9.69 -33.55 20.88
CA GLY A 580 9.45 -34.99 20.75
C GLY A 580 8.09 -35.28 20.13
N ILE A 581 7.04 -34.61 20.62
CA ILE A 581 5.69 -34.75 20.07
C ILE A 581 5.59 -34.16 18.66
N ARG A 582 6.26 -33.03 18.37
CA ARG A 582 6.33 -32.50 17.00
C ARG A 582 6.98 -33.49 16.04
N ASN A 583 7.98 -34.26 16.48
CA ASN A 583 8.62 -35.28 15.65
C ASN A 583 7.67 -36.45 15.36
N LEU A 584 6.86 -36.88 16.34
CA LEU A 584 5.80 -37.86 16.12
C LEU A 584 4.73 -37.33 15.16
N MET A 585 4.30 -36.07 15.30
CA MET A 585 3.37 -35.45 14.34
C MET A 585 3.95 -35.43 12.92
N ARG A 586 5.26 -35.13 12.77
CA ARG A 586 5.95 -35.16 11.47
C ARG A 586 6.09 -36.57 10.91
N SER A 587 6.24 -37.61 11.74
CA SER A 587 6.41 -38.98 11.26
C SER A 587 5.17 -39.52 10.53
N LEU A 588 4.00 -38.95 10.80
CA LEU A 588 2.75 -39.29 10.09
C LEU A 588 2.78 -38.90 8.60
N LEU A 589 3.65 -37.96 8.19
CA LEU A 589 3.88 -37.66 6.78
C LEU A 589 4.82 -38.71 6.17
N CYS A 590 4.27 -39.78 5.61
CA CYS A 590 5.04 -40.95 5.17
C CYS A 590 4.37 -41.70 4.01
N VAL A 591 5.00 -42.78 3.53
CA VAL A 591 4.38 -43.69 2.56
C VAL A 591 3.55 -44.74 3.31
N GLU A 592 4.21 -45.49 4.19
CA GLU A 592 3.60 -46.45 5.10
C GLU A 592 4.05 -46.12 6.54
N HIS A 593 3.19 -46.43 7.51
CA HIS A 593 3.46 -46.14 8.91
C HIS A 593 3.21 -47.37 9.78
N GLY A 594 4.30 -47.99 10.28
CA GLY A 594 4.22 -49.26 11.02
C GLY A 594 3.34 -49.21 12.28
N ASN A 595 3.33 -48.08 13.00
CA ASN A 595 2.60 -47.93 14.28
C ASN A 595 1.65 -46.72 14.29
N TRP A 596 0.82 -46.54 13.25
CA TRP A 596 -0.01 -45.34 13.08
C TRP A 596 -0.89 -45.02 14.30
N ASN A 597 -1.71 -45.98 14.73
CA ASN A 597 -2.64 -45.78 15.84
C ASN A 597 -1.92 -45.53 17.18
N SER A 598 -0.82 -46.24 17.43
CA SER A 598 0.00 -46.00 18.63
C SER A 598 0.62 -44.61 18.64
N THR A 599 1.06 -44.12 17.48
CA THR A 599 1.63 -42.77 17.35
C THR A 599 0.57 -41.69 17.59
N LEU A 600 -0.64 -41.85 17.05
CA LEU A 600 -1.76 -40.95 17.36
C LEU A 600 -2.09 -40.95 18.85
N GLN A 601 -2.10 -42.13 19.48
CA GLN A 601 -2.36 -42.26 20.91
C GLN A 601 -1.27 -41.57 21.74
N GLU A 602 0.00 -41.74 21.40
CA GLU A 602 1.12 -41.08 22.08
C GLU A 602 1.05 -39.56 21.94
N ILE A 603 0.67 -39.04 20.76
CA ILE A 603 0.43 -37.60 20.56
C ILE A 603 -0.72 -37.11 21.48
N LYS A 604 -1.81 -37.87 21.61
CA LYS A 604 -2.95 -37.54 22.49
C LYS A 604 -2.57 -37.54 23.98
N GLU A 605 -1.79 -38.52 24.41
CA GLU A 605 -1.43 -38.72 25.82
C GLU A 605 -0.30 -37.78 26.26
N ALA A 606 0.82 -37.80 25.55
CA ALA A 606 2.02 -37.03 25.92
C ALA A 606 2.01 -35.59 25.39
N GLY A 607 1.18 -35.28 24.37
CA GLY A 607 0.99 -33.92 23.86
C GLY A 607 -0.01 -33.06 24.65
N GLY A 608 -0.64 -33.59 25.69
CA GLY A 608 -1.61 -32.87 26.51
C GLY A 608 -2.84 -32.41 25.71
N LYS A 609 -3.48 -31.30 26.14
CA LYS A 609 -4.67 -30.75 25.46
C LYS A 609 -4.37 -30.39 24.01
N ALA A 610 -3.23 -29.76 23.75
CA ALA A 610 -2.83 -29.33 22.41
C ALA A 610 -2.64 -30.53 21.46
N GLY A 611 -2.03 -31.62 21.93
CA GLY A 611 -1.90 -32.85 21.15
C GLY A 611 -3.26 -33.52 20.87
N ARG A 612 -4.15 -33.59 21.87
CA ARG A 612 -5.51 -34.13 21.69
C ARG A 612 -6.33 -33.34 20.68
N ASP A 613 -6.35 -32.01 20.84
CA ASP A 613 -7.07 -31.12 19.94
C ASP A 613 -6.52 -31.22 18.51
N TRP A 614 -5.19 -31.32 18.37
CA TRP A 614 -4.55 -31.48 17.07
C TRP A 614 -4.95 -32.80 16.38
N VAL A 615 -5.00 -33.91 17.10
CA VAL A 615 -5.44 -35.19 16.51
C VAL A 615 -6.93 -35.17 16.21
N ALA A 616 -7.75 -34.64 17.11
CA ALA A 616 -9.20 -34.50 16.90
C ALA A 616 -9.52 -33.64 15.67
N ASP A 617 -8.78 -32.55 15.45
CA ASP A 617 -8.86 -31.73 14.24
C ASP A 617 -8.61 -32.57 12.98
N LYS A 618 -7.56 -33.41 12.96
CA LYS A 618 -7.26 -34.25 11.79
C LYS A 618 -8.27 -35.36 11.58
N GLU A 619 -8.74 -36.00 12.66
CA GLU A 619 -9.78 -37.02 12.63
C GLU A 619 -11.12 -36.46 12.13
N SER A 620 -11.41 -35.18 12.41
CA SER A 620 -12.61 -34.51 11.92
C SER A 620 -12.60 -34.20 10.42
N LEU A 621 -11.46 -34.36 9.74
CA LEU A 621 -11.25 -34.03 8.33
C LEU A 621 -10.82 -35.29 7.55
N PRO A 622 -11.78 -36.05 6.96
CA PRO A 622 -11.51 -37.37 6.39
C PRO A 622 -10.45 -37.42 5.27
N PHE A 623 -10.13 -36.27 4.66
CA PHE A 623 -9.13 -36.16 3.60
C PHE A 623 -7.69 -35.98 4.11
N VAL A 624 -7.49 -35.65 5.39
CA VAL A 624 -6.16 -35.29 5.92
C VAL A 624 -5.23 -36.49 5.94
N PHE A 625 -5.62 -37.60 6.58
CA PHE A 625 -4.76 -38.78 6.68
C PHE A 625 -4.41 -39.39 5.33
N PRO A 626 -5.37 -39.60 4.40
CA PRO A 626 -5.06 -39.99 3.02
C PRO A 626 -4.17 -38.97 2.29
N GLY A 627 -4.27 -37.69 2.63
CA GLY A 627 -3.48 -36.62 2.01
C GLY A 627 -2.03 -36.55 2.48
N ILE A 628 -1.69 -37.10 3.66
CA ILE A 628 -0.33 -37.08 4.23
C ILE A 628 0.36 -38.45 4.22
N CYS A 629 -0.40 -39.54 4.20
CA CYS A 629 0.13 -40.90 4.24
C CYS A 629 -0.42 -41.76 3.11
N TRP A 630 0.48 -42.27 2.26
CA TRP A 630 0.11 -42.98 1.02
C TRP A 630 -0.76 -44.20 1.28
N GLN A 631 -0.47 -44.97 2.35
CA GLN A 631 -1.18 -46.21 2.67
C GLN A 631 -2.70 -46.04 2.87
N PHE A 632 -3.17 -44.83 3.16
CA PHE A 632 -4.60 -44.53 3.31
C PHE A 632 -5.21 -43.92 2.03
N SER A 633 -4.37 -43.53 1.08
CA SER A 633 -4.76 -43.00 -0.23
C SER A 633 -4.98 -44.13 -1.24
N PHE A 634 -5.69 -43.81 -2.33
CA PHE A 634 -5.76 -44.65 -3.52
C PHE A 634 -4.91 -44.09 -4.67
N ILE A 635 -4.00 -43.15 -4.38
CA ILE A 635 -3.12 -42.56 -5.39
C ILE A 635 -2.09 -43.62 -5.81
N PRO A 636 -1.90 -43.91 -7.10
CA PRO A 636 -0.83 -44.81 -7.56
C PRO A 636 0.54 -44.37 -7.03
N TYR A 637 1.36 -45.33 -6.59
CA TYR A 637 2.62 -45.04 -5.89
C TYR A 637 3.56 -44.14 -6.69
N ASN A 638 3.69 -44.36 -8.00
CA ASN A 638 4.50 -43.52 -8.88
C ASN A 638 4.00 -42.07 -8.96
N ILE A 639 2.68 -41.86 -8.94
CA ILE A 639 2.07 -40.52 -8.91
C ILE A 639 2.31 -39.87 -7.54
N TRP A 640 2.15 -40.63 -6.46
CA TRP A 640 2.44 -40.14 -5.11
C TRP A 640 3.90 -39.69 -4.98
N MET A 641 4.84 -40.48 -5.49
CA MET A 641 6.27 -40.16 -5.46
C MET A 641 6.66 -39.00 -6.38
N ALA A 642 5.92 -38.80 -7.47
CA ALA A 642 6.14 -37.68 -8.41
C ALA A 642 5.70 -36.32 -7.86
N ARG A 643 5.12 -36.27 -6.64
CA ARG A 643 4.65 -35.03 -6.02
C ARG A 643 5.78 -34.06 -5.74
N SER A 644 5.58 -32.79 -6.07
CA SER A 644 6.43 -31.74 -5.52
C SER A 644 6.08 -31.58 -4.04
N MET A 645 6.95 -32.09 -3.17
CA MET A 645 6.73 -32.08 -1.71
C MET A 645 6.70 -30.66 -1.13
N SER A 646 7.28 -29.68 -1.80
CA SER A 646 7.43 -28.32 -1.28
C SER A 646 6.67 -27.30 -2.13
N THR A 647 5.74 -26.59 -1.50
CA THR A 647 5.08 -25.40 -2.07
C THR A 647 5.96 -24.14 -1.97
N SER A 648 7.25 -24.28 -1.64
CA SER A 648 8.17 -23.16 -1.44
C SER A 648 8.15 -22.17 -2.60
N THR A 649 7.92 -22.65 -3.82
CA THR A 649 7.90 -21.78 -5.01
C THR A 649 6.54 -21.15 -5.28
N SER A 650 5.44 -21.83 -4.97
CA SER A 650 4.10 -21.20 -4.98
C SER A 650 3.98 -20.18 -3.84
N GLU A 651 4.54 -20.45 -2.67
CA GLU A 651 4.64 -19.47 -1.60
C GLU A 651 5.58 -18.31 -1.95
N ALA A 652 6.68 -18.56 -2.65
CA ALA A 652 7.50 -17.49 -3.20
C ALA A 652 6.71 -16.64 -4.20
N ALA A 653 5.89 -17.25 -5.05
CA ALA A 653 5.00 -16.53 -5.96
C ALA A 653 3.95 -15.70 -5.20
N HIS A 654 3.31 -16.25 -4.16
CA HIS A 654 2.42 -15.48 -3.27
C HIS A 654 3.14 -14.32 -2.58
N ASN A 655 4.36 -14.53 -2.10
CA ASN A 655 5.16 -13.49 -1.47
C ASN A 655 5.56 -12.39 -2.47
N ASP A 656 5.89 -12.76 -3.71
CA ASP A 656 6.23 -11.81 -4.78
C ASP A 656 5.01 -10.97 -5.18
N VAL A 657 3.84 -11.59 -5.32
CA VAL A 657 2.59 -10.87 -5.57
C VAL A 657 2.21 -9.97 -4.38
N ASN A 658 2.43 -10.41 -3.13
CA ASN A 658 2.22 -9.58 -1.95
C ASN A 658 3.18 -8.38 -1.88
N ARG A 659 4.38 -8.47 -2.47
CA ARG A 659 5.30 -7.32 -2.59
C ARG A 659 4.75 -6.25 -3.52
N GLU A 660 3.88 -6.60 -4.48
CA GLU A 660 3.17 -5.62 -5.32
C GLU A 660 2.05 -4.88 -4.58
N GLY A 661 1.67 -5.36 -3.39
CA GLY A 661 0.79 -4.65 -2.47
C GLY A 661 -0.16 -5.56 -1.71
N VAL A 662 -0.31 -5.28 -0.41
CA VAL A 662 -1.35 -5.86 0.45
C VAL A 662 -2.47 -4.84 0.69
N ARG A 663 -3.68 -5.34 1.00
CA ARG A 663 -4.90 -4.54 1.22
C ARG A 663 -5.24 -3.64 0.01
N CYS A 664 -5.12 -4.20 -1.18
CA CYS A 664 -5.51 -3.61 -2.44
C CYS A 664 -7.03 -3.56 -2.57
N THR A 665 -7.53 -2.60 -3.37
CA THR A 665 -8.92 -2.60 -3.84
C THR A 665 -9.11 -3.71 -4.87
N LEU A 666 -10.35 -4.12 -5.14
CA LEU A 666 -10.62 -5.22 -6.07
C LEU A 666 -10.11 -4.91 -7.50
N VAL A 667 -10.30 -3.68 -7.97
CA VAL A 667 -9.75 -3.23 -9.26
C VAL A 667 -8.22 -3.22 -9.25
N GLY A 668 -7.61 -2.67 -8.19
CA GLY A 668 -6.14 -2.61 -8.09
C GLY A 668 -5.49 -3.99 -8.04
N ALA A 669 -6.05 -4.90 -7.24
CA ALA A 669 -5.59 -6.29 -7.19
C ALA A 669 -5.72 -7.00 -8.53
N THR A 670 -6.85 -6.81 -9.23
CA THR A 670 -7.08 -7.42 -10.55
C THR A 670 -6.08 -6.92 -11.58
N LYS A 671 -5.86 -5.60 -11.67
CA LYS A 671 -4.88 -5.02 -12.61
C LYS A 671 -3.45 -5.49 -12.34
N LYS A 672 -3.04 -5.55 -11.07
CA LYS A 672 -1.71 -6.04 -10.68
C LYS A 672 -1.53 -7.51 -11.00
N ALA A 673 -2.51 -8.34 -10.64
CA ALA A 673 -2.53 -9.75 -10.98
C ALA A 673 -2.45 -9.99 -12.50
N MET A 674 -3.26 -9.25 -13.27
CA MET A 674 -3.24 -9.29 -14.73
C MET A 674 -1.84 -9.01 -15.26
N HIS A 675 -1.24 -7.90 -14.86
CA HIS A 675 0.09 -7.52 -15.29
C HIS A 675 1.16 -8.57 -14.92
N TYR A 676 1.12 -9.09 -13.70
CA TYR A 676 2.03 -10.13 -13.25
C TYR A 676 1.87 -11.43 -14.04
N ASP A 677 0.64 -11.88 -14.27
CA ASP A 677 0.35 -13.13 -14.98
C ASP A 677 0.74 -13.02 -16.48
N PHE A 678 0.47 -11.88 -17.13
CA PHE A 678 0.97 -11.60 -18.49
C PHE A 678 2.50 -11.55 -18.54
N PHE A 679 3.15 -10.91 -17.58
CA PHE A 679 4.61 -10.86 -17.50
C PHE A 679 5.20 -12.26 -17.34
N LYS A 680 4.62 -13.09 -16.47
CA LYS A 680 5.06 -14.48 -16.28
C LYS A 680 4.92 -15.26 -17.56
N ILE A 681 3.74 -15.27 -18.19
CA ILE A 681 3.50 -16.00 -19.44
C ILE A 681 4.40 -15.49 -20.58
N GLY A 682 4.61 -14.18 -20.69
CA GLY A 682 5.54 -13.59 -21.65
C GLY A 682 6.97 -14.08 -21.46
N SER A 683 7.42 -14.18 -20.20
CA SER A 683 8.74 -14.73 -19.86
C SER A 683 8.88 -16.20 -20.27
N LEU A 684 7.80 -16.99 -20.19
CA LEU A 684 7.79 -18.39 -20.65
C LEU A 684 8.00 -18.50 -22.16
N LYS A 685 7.35 -17.63 -22.95
CA LYS A 685 7.47 -17.63 -24.43
C LYS A 685 8.90 -17.32 -24.89
N VAL A 686 9.59 -16.40 -24.20
CA VAL A 686 11.00 -16.08 -24.51
C VAL A 686 11.92 -17.26 -24.16
N GLY A 687 11.69 -17.94 -23.03
CA GLY A 687 12.45 -19.12 -22.64
C GLY A 687 12.31 -20.30 -23.61
N LEU A 688 11.09 -20.54 -24.11
CA LEU A 688 10.83 -21.58 -25.11
C LEU A 688 11.43 -21.23 -26.49
N ASN A 689 11.32 -19.98 -26.96
CA ASN A 689 11.91 -19.58 -28.24
C ASN A 689 13.45 -19.63 -28.23
N LEU A 690 14.08 -19.30 -27.10
CA LEU A 690 15.54 -19.46 -26.95
C LEU A 690 16.00 -20.93 -26.98
N TYR A 691 15.14 -21.87 -26.57
CA TYR A 691 15.48 -23.30 -26.64
C TYR A 691 15.39 -23.88 -28.06
N TRP A 692 14.57 -23.28 -28.95
CA TRP A 692 14.43 -23.71 -30.34
C TRP A 692 15.35 -22.95 -31.30
N ASP A 693 15.65 -21.66 -31.04
CA ASP A 693 16.55 -20.85 -31.90
C ASP A 693 18.04 -20.97 -31.53
N VAL A 694 18.39 -21.59 -30.40
CA VAL A 694 19.79 -21.85 -30.01
C VAL A 694 20.10 -23.34 -30.11
N GLY A 695 19.86 -23.90 -31.29
CA GLY A 695 20.61 -25.06 -31.75
C GLY A 695 22.06 -24.64 -31.99
N TYR A 696 22.97 -25.15 -31.17
CA TYR A 696 24.44 -24.98 -31.27
C TYR A 696 24.96 -23.54 -31.10
N PHE A 697 25.07 -23.06 -29.85
CA PHE A 697 26.26 -22.30 -29.44
C PHE A 697 26.51 -22.52 -27.94
N ASP A 698 27.68 -23.06 -27.61
CA ASP A 698 28.16 -23.28 -26.24
C ASP A 698 28.10 -21.99 -25.41
N PHE A 699 27.13 -21.89 -24.51
CA PHE A 699 27.14 -20.88 -23.45
C PHE A 699 28.04 -21.36 -22.31
N PHE A 700 29.27 -20.84 -22.29
CA PHE A 700 30.13 -20.89 -21.11
C PHE A 700 29.41 -20.24 -19.92
N TYR A 701 29.21 -21.05 -18.88
CA TYR A 701 28.78 -20.63 -17.55
C TYR A 701 29.75 -19.57 -16.98
N ILE A 702 29.33 -18.31 -16.88
CA ILE A 702 29.94 -17.36 -15.95
C ILE A 702 29.27 -17.55 -14.60
N THR A 703 29.87 -18.38 -13.76
CA THR A 703 29.50 -18.52 -12.35
C THR A 703 30.04 -17.33 -11.55
N LYS A 704 29.37 -17.02 -10.43
CA LYS A 704 29.63 -15.91 -9.47
C LYS A 704 31.05 -15.89 -8.84
N THR A 705 31.98 -16.70 -9.32
CA THR A 705 33.35 -16.84 -8.83
C THR A 705 34.36 -15.94 -9.55
N ASP A 706 34.03 -15.36 -10.72
CA ASP A 706 34.98 -14.56 -11.52
C ASP A 706 34.95 -13.04 -11.30
N ILE A 707 34.04 -12.51 -10.46
CA ILE A 707 34.01 -11.06 -10.16
C ILE A 707 35.02 -10.67 -9.05
N ARG A 708 35.64 -11.63 -8.36
CA ARG A 708 36.66 -11.37 -7.32
C ARG A 708 38.11 -11.25 -7.83
N LYS A 709 38.38 -11.29 -9.13
CA LYS A 709 39.74 -11.18 -9.69
C LYS A 709 40.01 -9.96 -10.59
N ARG A 710 39.09 -9.00 -10.70
CA ARG A 710 39.30 -7.75 -11.47
C ARG A 710 39.27 -6.48 -10.61
N GLN A 711 39.93 -6.50 -9.45
CA GLN A 711 40.20 -5.32 -8.63
C GLN A 711 41.69 -5.05 -8.39
N ASN A 712 42.60 -5.72 -9.09
CA ASN A 712 44.04 -5.45 -9.04
C ASN A 712 44.63 -5.35 -10.45
N CYS A 713 44.60 -4.14 -11.01
CA CYS A 713 45.49 -3.55 -12.03
C CYS A 713 44.92 -2.13 -12.22
N GLY A 714 45.45 -1.04 -11.66
CA GLY A 714 46.86 -0.68 -11.55
C GLY A 714 47.21 0.25 -12.70
N PHE A 715 47.20 1.55 -12.41
CA PHE A 715 47.89 2.66 -13.10
C PHE A 715 48.51 2.37 -14.47
N LEU A 716 47.96 2.98 -15.53
CA LEU A 716 48.64 3.94 -16.42
C LEU A 716 47.61 4.63 -17.33
#